data_AF-A0A957W753-F1
#
_entry.id   AF-A0A957W753-F1
#
_cell.length_a   1.000
_cell.length_b   1.000
_cell.length_c   1.000
_cell.angle_alpha   90.00
_cell.angle_beta   90.00
_cell.angle_gamma   90.00
#
_symmetry.space_group_name_H-M   'P 1'
#
loop_
_entity.id
_entity.type
_entity.pdbx_description
1 polymer ?
#
loop_
_entity_poly.entity_id
_entity_poly.type
_entity_poly.pdbx_seq_one_letter_code
_entity_poly.pdbx_strand_id
1 'polypeptide(L)'
;QKAVKEARELMLSSRNLLLPSNGEPVVAPTKDMVLGVFYLTMMDDVPHKGDGKVFTDLDEVELAYSLGKVHIHAKIRVLHYTSRSKSTVPIETTVGRALFNQILPEKLRFVNEVLDKGALKNLVGRCYDNLGMDITADTANKLKSIGFKYATRSGITISVSDITVPPAKRDILERVTQQVSKTEQQYRRGLITDDERYLKTVQLWTDATDEVTEAVRQSIDPQSPIKTMADSGATKGGFQPIRQLAGMRGLMADPSGRIIPLPIRSNFREGLTALEYFISTHGARKGLADTALRTADAGYLTRRLVDVSQDVIINAHDCDTNTGITVGEDQGVVLGESFRDRAVGRVTLDDVFDPQTGEVLLERDDLIDKNAFDDIEKAGVKELRLRTPLHCDLEQGICALCYGSDMGQGGLVKIGAAVGIVAAQSIGEPGTQLTLRTFHTGGVAGVSDITHGLPRIQELFEARNPKGEAIISDLDGRVELINRDDGSRMLKIIASEMRREDYDIPEEWTILVEDGDEVAAKGKLAKNGDQEIVVENGGKVQREGNKITIRWEFVEEEEYEIESAARLRVSDGDRVVVGEQLTEGSLNPNRILQVLGREAAQLYLLEEVQKVYRSQGVPIHDKHIEIIVRQMTNKVRLVTNGDSDYLPGELLDYQKFQVMNQKLMELGKRPAAGRPILLGITKAALNTESFLSASSFQHTINVLAQAAIEGKRDDLFGLKENVILGKLIPAGTGYHHYHTIEDETNGSQDEDEFAILTTELDEVEIDGLTGENGAGENGAGEVTNITPDEFTSV
;
A
#
# COMPACT_ATOMS: atom_id res chain seq x y z
N GLN A 1 -7.91 8.94 -36.32
CA GLN A 1 -6.58 9.57 -36.19
C GLN A 1 -6.22 9.87 -34.73
N LYS A 2 -7.00 10.65 -33.98
CA LYS A 2 -6.75 10.92 -32.53
C LYS A 2 -6.52 9.65 -31.70
N ALA A 3 -7.40 8.64 -31.82
CA ALA A 3 -7.22 7.34 -31.13
C ALA A 3 -5.93 6.59 -31.52
N VAL A 4 -5.46 6.73 -32.77
CA VAL A 4 -4.19 6.12 -33.21
C VAL A 4 -2.99 6.83 -32.59
N LYS A 5 -3.08 8.17 -32.46
CA LYS A 5 -2.07 8.98 -31.75
C LYS A 5 -2.01 8.59 -30.28
N GLU A 6 -3.15 8.50 -29.60
CA GLU A 6 -3.24 8.04 -28.20
C GLU A 6 -2.65 6.63 -28.02
N ALA A 7 -2.97 5.69 -28.92
CA ALA A 7 -2.43 4.35 -28.85
C ALA A 7 -0.89 4.33 -28.98
N ARG A 8 -0.33 5.18 -29.84
CA ARG A 8 1.12 5.29 -30.06
C ARG A 8 1.84 6.02 -28.93
N GLU A 9 1.23 7.06 -28.37
CA GLU A 9 1.87 7.94 -27.39
C GLU A 9 1.70 7.46 -25.95
N LEU A 10 0.54 6.88 -25.61
CA LEU A 10 0.18 6.51 -24.23
C LEU A 10 0.11 4.99 -24.01
N MET A 11 -0.40 4.23 -24.98
CA MET A 11 -0.68 2.79 -24.77
C MET A 11 0.42 1.86 -25.26
N LEU A 12 1.47 2.39 -25.90
CA LEU A 12 2.54 1.58 -26.45
C LEU A 12 3.27 0.80 -25.35
N SER A 13 3.46 -0.50 -25.53
CA SER A 13 4.05 -1.38 -24.51
C SER A 13 5.49 -1.02 -24.14
N SER A 14 6.26 -0.43 -25.06
CA SER A 14 7.61 0.06 -24.76
C SER A 14 7.63 1.25 -23.81
N ARG A 15 6.49 1.93 -23.61
CA ARG A 15 6.35 3.04 -22.68
C ARG A 15 5.80 2.64 -21.32
N ASN A 16 5.04 1.56 -21.26
CA ASN A 16 4.42 1.07 -20.04
C ASN A 16 5.31 0.03 -19.36
N LEU A 17 6.45 0.48 -18.83
CA LEU A 17 7.48 -0.39 -18.24
C LEU A 17 7.37 -0.55 -16.71
N LEU A 18 6.67 0.36 -16.04
CA LEU A 18 6.50 0.36 -14.59
C LEU A 18 5.06 0.02 -14.20
N LEU A 19 4.88 -0.50 -12.99
CA LEU A 19 3.58 -0.71 -12.37
C LEU A 19 3.03 0.61 -11.80
N PRO A 20 1.81 1.05 -12.18
CA PRO A 20 1.19 2.24 -11.61
C PRO A 20 0.92 2.16 -10.10
N SER A 21 0.91 0.96 -9.51
CA SER A 21 0.65 0.76 -8.08
C SER A 21 1.82 1.15 -7.18
N ASN A 22 3.06 0.98 -7.65
CA ASN A 22 4.26 1.12 -6.81
C ASN A 22 5.54 1.53 -7.54
N GLY A 23 5.51 1.76 -8.85
CA GLY A 23 6.68 2.17 -9.64
C GLY A 23 7.72 1.08 -9.89
N GLU A 24 7.42 -0.18 -9.56
CA GLU A 24 8.33 -1.28 -9.85
C GLU A 24 8.28 -1.71 -11.33
N PRO A 25 9.41 -2.16 -11.92
CA PRO A 25 9.42 -2.56 -13.31
C PRO A 25 8.60 -3.84 -13.55
N VAL A 26 7.57 -3.75 -14.39
CA VAL A 26 6.70 -4.87 -14.79
C VAL A 26 7.39 -5.78 -15.81
N VAL A 27 8.29 -5.22 -16.61
CA VAL A 27 9.01 -5.89 -17.70
C VAL A 27 10.23 -6.70 -17.23
N ALA A 28 10.37 -6.91 -15.92
CA ALA A 28 11.47 -7.70 -15.38
C ALA A 28 11.46 -9.14 -15.93
N PRO A 29 12.63 -9.73 -16.29
CA PRO A 29 12.70 -11.10 -16.78
C PRO A 29 12.04 -12.11 -15.82
N THR A 30 11.44 -13.17 -16.37
CA THR A 30 10.80 -14.24 -15.59
C THR A 30 11.16 -15.62 -16.13
N LYS A 31 11.02 -16.66 -15.28
CA LYS A 31 11.23 -18.08 -15.62
C LYS A 31 12.58 -18.32 -16.32
N ASP A 32 12.56 -18.86 -17.53
CA ASP A 32 13.72 -19.27 -18.31
C ASP A 32 14.71 -18.12 -18.54
N MET A 33 14.22 -16.89 -18.70
CA MET A 33 15.10 -15.73 -18.86
C MET A 33 15.94 -15.51 -17.60
N VAL A 34 15.32 -15.62 -16.43
CA VAL A 34 16.02 -15.52 -15.13
C VAL A 34 16.97 -16.70 -14.96
N LEU A 35 16.52 -17.91 -15.26
CA LEU A 35 17.33 -19.12 -15.15
C LEU A 35 18.61 -19.05 -15.98
N GLY A 36 18.50 -18.56 -17.22
CA GLY A 36 19.64 -18.42 -18.12
C GLY A 36 20.64 -17.37 -17.66
N VAL A 37 20.16 -16.22 -17.15
CA VAL A 37 21.05 -15.18 -16.60
C VAL A 37 21.66 -15.61 -15.26
N PHE A 38 20.90 -16.30 -14.41
CA PHE A 38 21.42 -16.88 -13.18
C PHE A 38 22.53 -17.90 -13.48
N TYR A 39 22.28 -18.82 -14.41
CA TYR A 39 23.30 -19.76 -14.88
C TYR A 39 24.52 -19.04 -15.48
N LEU A 40 24.33 -17.93 -16.19
CA LEU A 40 25.43 -17.15 -16.74
C LEU A 40 26.28 -16.46 -15.65
N THR A 41 25.67 -16.07 -14.53
CA THR A 41 26.32 -15.22 -13.50
C THR A 41 26.72 -15.95 -12.22
N MET A 42 26.24 -17.19 -12.03
CA MET A 42 26.64 -18.05 -10.91
C MET A 42 28.13 -18.37 -10.94
N MET A 43 28.66 -18.68 -9.76
CA MET A 43 30.02 -19.14 -9.57
C MET A 43 29.97 -20.49 -8.86
N ASP A 44 30.85 -21.39 -9.25
CA ASP A 44 31.11 -22.63 -8.54
C ASP A 44 32.60 -22.71 -8.16
N ASP A 45 32.91 -23.64 -7.25
CA ASP A 45 34.27 -23.88 -6.78
C ASP A 45 34.98 -24.99 -7.56
N VAL A 46 34.38 -25.40 -8.69
CA VAL A 46 34.97 -26.40 -9.57
C VAL A 46 36.03 -25.73 -10.45
N PRO A 47 37.24 -26.30 -10.57
CA PRO A 47 38.24 -25.79 -11.50
C PRO A 47 37.74 -25.91 -12.94
N HIS A 48 37.70 -24.78 -13.63
CA HIS A 48 37.23 -24.70 -15.00
C HIS A 48 38.35 -24.44 -15.97
N LYS A 49 38.13 -24.84 -17.24
CA LYS A 49 39.06 -24.54 -18.31
C LYS A 49 39.19 -23.02 -18.47
N GLY A 50 40.38 -22.48 -18.23
CA GLY A 50 40.65 -21.06 -18.39
C GLY A 50 40.70 -20.25 -17.10
N ASP A 51 40.59 -20.88 -15.93
CA ASP A 51 40.78 -20.23 -14.64
C ASP A 51 42.13 -19.52 -14.52
N GLY A 52 42.11 -18.31 -13.94
CA GLY A 52 43.29 -17.48 -13.70
C GLY A 52 43.80 -16.73 -14.93
N LYS A 53 43.15 -16.84 -16.09
CA LYS A 53 43.52 -16.07 -17.28
C LYS A 53 43.19 -14.59 -17.12
N VAL A 54 44.02 -13.77 -17.76
CA VAL A 54 43.89 -12.32 -17.80
C VAL A 54 43.53 -11.90 -19.21
N PHE A 55 42.56 -11.01 -19.35
CA PHE A 55 42.06 -10.47 -20.60
C PHE A 55 42.11 -8.94 -20.60
N THR A 56 42.29 -8.38 -21.79
CA THR A 56 42.50 -6.95 -22.02
C THR A 56 41.20 -6.17 -22.08
N ASP A 57 40.14 -6.78 -22.63
CA ASP A 57 38.80 -6.20 -22.74
C ASP A 57 37.72 -7.31 -22.75
N LEU A 58 36.45 -6.91 -22.86
CA LEU A 58 35.32 -7.84 -22.90
C LEU A 58 35.22 -8.59 -24.23
N ASP A 59 35.71 -8.01 -25.32
CA ASP A 59 35.63 -8.60 -26.66
C ASP A 59 36.62 -9.78 -26.79
N GLU A 60 37.79 -9.68 -26.15
CA GLU A 60 38.77 -10.77 -26.04
C GLU A 60 38.19 -11.96 -25.26
N VAL A 61 37.39 -11.69 -24.22
CA VAL A 61 36.70 -12.73 -23.45
C VAL A 61 35.65 -13.42 -24.32
N GLU A 62 34.86 -12.68 -25.09
CA GLU A 62 33.87 -13.26 -26.02
C GLU A 62 34.54 -14.11 -27.10
N LEU A 63 35.65 -13.62 -27.67
CA LEU A 63 36.44 -14.38 -28.64
C LEU A 63 37.00 -15.67 -28.02
N ALA A 64 37.56 -15.61 -26.81
CA ALA A 64 38.08 -16.78 -26.13
C ALA A 64 36.98 -17.80 -25.80
N TYR A 65 35.79 -17.34 -25.42
CA TYR A 65 34.63 -18.20 -25.16
C TYR A 65 34.10 -18.85 -26.45
N SER A 66 33.94 -18.07 -27.53
CA SER A 66 33.47 -18.58 -28.83
C SER A 66 34.43 -19.61 -29.45
N LEU A 67 35.75 -19.45 -29.23
CA LEU A 67 36.77 -20.43 -29.61
C LEU A 67 36.88 -21.64 -28.66
N GLY A 68 36.05 -21.72 -27.60
CA GLY A 68 36.06 -22.80 -26.62
C GLY A 68 37.35 -22.89 -25.79
N LYS A 69 38.08 -21.77 -25.65
CA LYS A 69 39.34 -21.70 -24.88
C LYS A 69 39.13 -21.44 -23.40
N VAL A 70 37.95 -20.97 -23.02
CA VAL A 70 37.51 -20.76 -21.63
C VAL A 70 36.09 -21.30 -21.42
N HIS A 71 35.80 -21.76 -20.20
CA HIS A 71 34.45 -22.15 -19.78
C HIS A 71 33.65 -20.93 -19.29
N ILE A 72 32.32 -21.03 -19.28
CA ILE A 72 31.44 -19.91 -18.91
C ILE A 72 31.58 -19.50 -17.44
N HIS A 73 31.86 -20.46 -16.55
CA HIS A 73 32.07 -20.23 -15.12
C HIS A 73 33.54 -20.04 -14.74
N ALA A 74 34.45 -19.98 -15.72
CA ALA A 74 35.86 -19.81 -15.43
C ALA A 74 36.14 -18.46 -14.74
N LYS A 75 36.94 -18.49 -13.66
CA LYS A 75 37.35 -17.32 -12.88
C LYS A 75 38.48 -16.60 -13.62
N ILE A 76 38.25 -15.37 -14.06
CA ILE A 76 39.15 -14.60 -14.92
C ILE A 76 39.40 -13.19 -14.35
N ARG A 77 40.46 -12.54 -14.83
CA ARG A 77 40.71 -11.11 -14.60
C ARG A 77 40.53 -10.35 -15.91
N VAL A 78 39.68 -9.32 -15.91
CA VAL A 78 39.45 -8.48 -17.09
C VAL A 78 39.83 -7.05 -16.76
N LEU A 79 40.61 -6.41 -17.61
CA LEU A 79 40.87 -4.97 -17.51
C LEU A 79 39.61 -4.20 -17.95
N HIS A 80 39.08 -3.36 -17.06
CA HIS A 80 37.88 -2.57 -17.35
C HIS A 80 38.10 -1.10 -16.96
N TYR A 81 37.71 -0.19 -17.84
CA TYR A 81 37.71 1.24 -17.54
C TYR A 81 36.54 1.56 -16.63
N THR A 82 36.83 2.02 -15.41
CA THR A 82 35.78 2.41 -14.47
C THR A 82 35.61 3.93 -14.49
N SER A 83 34.40 4.40 -14.85
CA SER A 83 34.06 5.83 -14.87
C SER A 83 34.29 6.52 -13.52
N ARG A 84 34.10 5.77 -12.42
CA ARG A 84 34.29 6.22 -11.03
C ARG A 84 35.76 6.47 -10.65
N SER A 85 36.71 5.71 -11.21
CA SER A 85 38.15 5.82 -10.93
C SER A 85 38.95 6.45 -12.05
N LYS A 86 38.31 6.80 -13.19
CA LYS A 86 38.92 7.31 -14.43
C LYS A 86 40.18 6.53 -14.84
N SER A 87 40.21 5.24 -14.54
CA SER A 87 41.38 4.38 -14.73
C SER A 87 40.95 2.97 -15.08
N THR A 88 41.80 2.28 -15.84
CA THR A 88 41.63 0.87 -16.16
C THR A 88 42.12 0.04 -14.99
N VAL A 89 41.21 -0.69 -14.35
CA VAL A 89 41.51 -1.52 -13.18
C VAL A 89 41.22 -2.99 -13.54
N PRO A 90 42.07 -3.95 -13.16
CA PRO A 90 41.75 -5.37 -13.30
C PRO A 90 40.63 -5.76 -12.32
N ILE A 91 39.53 -6.28 -12.86
CA ILE A 91 38.39 -6.78 -12.09
C ILE A 91 38.42 -8.31 -12.11
N GLU A 92 38.34 -8.92 -10.93
CA GLU A 92 38.13 -10.37 -10.80
C GLU A 92 36.65 -10.71 -11.02
N THR A 93 36.37 -11.54 -12.02
CA THR A 93 35.01 -11.88 -12.43
C THR A 93 34.96 -13.25 -13.11
N THR A 94 33.83 -13.63 -13.69
CA THR A 94 33.70 -14.83 -14.51
C THR A 94 33.48 -14.49 -15.98
N VAL A 95 33.80 -15.43 -16.87
CA VAL A 95 33.51 -15.30 -18.31
C VAL A 95 32.04 -14.97 -18.55
N GLY A 96 31.13 -15.65 -17.86
CA GLY A 96 29.69 -15.41 -18.00
C GLY A 96 29.25 -14.02 -17.55
N ARG A 97 29.79 -13.50 -16.44
CA ARG A 97 29.54 -12.11 -16.01
C ARG A 97 30.12 -11.09 -16.97
N ALA A 98 31.28 -11.35 -17.57
CA ALA A 98 31.85 -10.49 -18.60
C ALA A 98 30.94 -10.42 -19.86
N LEU A 99 30.46 -11.58 -20.34
CA LEU A 99 29.50 -11.67 -21.44
C LEU A 99 28.16 -10.98 -21.12
N PHE A 100 27.71 -11.08 -19.87
CA PHE A 100 26.53 -10.35 -19.40
C PHE A 100 26.73 -8.84 -19.43
N ASN A 101 27.89 -8.34 -18.99
CA ASN A 101 28.15 -6.91 -18.97
C ASN A 101 28.23 -6.28 -20.37
N GLN A 102 28.61 -7.05 -21.38
CA GLN A 102 28.69 -6.57 -22.76
C GLN A 102 27.31 -6.15 -23.32
N ILE A 103 26.22 -6.76 -22.86
CA ILE A 103 24.86 -6.36 -23.31
C ILE A 103 24.32 -5.14 -22.56
N LEU A 104 24.90 -4.80 -21.41
CA LEU A 104 24.45 -3.65 -20.62
C LEU A 104 24.95 -2.34 -21.24
N PRO A 105 24.18 -1.24 -21.10
CA PRO A 105 24.67 0.10 -21.40
C PRO A 105 25.95 0.44 -20.61
N GLU A 106 26.86 1.21 -21.21
CA GLU A 106 28.17 1.53 -20.61
C GLU A 106 28.08 2.11 -19.20
N LYS A 107 27.08 2.98 -18.95
CA LYS A 107 26.85 3.61 -17.64
C LYS A 107 26.47 2.62 -16.53
N LEU A 108 25.98 1.44 -16.87
CA LEU A 108 25.60 0.40 -15.89
C LEU A 108 26.67 -0.67 -15.69
N ARG A 109 27.74 -0.67 -16.49
CA ARG A 109 28.88 -1.58 -16.33
C ARG A 109 29.73 -1.10 -15.13
N PHE A 110 30.28 -1.97 -14.30
CA PHE A 110 30.35 -3.42 -14.37
C PHE A 110 29.55 -4.10 -13.23
N VAL A 111 28.60 -4.97 -13.56
CA VAL A 111 27.80 -5.78 -12.62
C VAL A 111 28.53 -7.08 -12.30
N ASN A 112 28.97 -7.26 -11.05
CA ASN A 112 29.76 -8.42 -10.62
C ASN A 112 29.12 -9.20 -9.47
N GLU A 113 27.85 -9.53 -9.61
CA GLU A 113 27.07 -10.29 -8.62
C GLU A 113 26.30 -11.45 -9.29
N VAL A 114 25.77 -12.36 -8.49
CA VAL A 114 24.86 -13.41 -8.99
C VAL A 114 23.50 -12.78 -9.18
N LEU A 115 22.94 -12.91 -10.38
CA LEU A 115 21.69 -12.27 -10.74
C LEU A 115 20.52 -13.26 -10.63
N ASP A 116 19.85 -13.22 -9.48
CA ASP A 116 18.55 -13.85 -9.30
C ASP A 116 17.40 -12.97 -9.83
N LYS A 117 16.16 -13.43 -9.68
CA LYS A 117 14.98 -12.67 -10.09
C LYS A 117 14.90 -11.26 -9.46
N GLY A 118 15.28 -11.12 -8.19
CA GLY A 118 15.21 -9.86 -7.46
C GLY A 118 16.29 -8.88 -7.94
N ALA A 119 17.52 -9.36 -8.06
CA ALA A 119 18.64 -8.58 -8.58
C ALA A 119 18.41 -8.13 -10.03
N LEU A 120 17.82 -8.98 -10.88
CA LEU A 120 17.42 -8.60 -12.24
C LEU A 120 16.36 -7.50 -12.26
N LYS A 121 15.35 -7.59 -11.39
CA LYS A 121 14.32 -6.57 -11.26
C LYS A 121 14.95 -5.22 -10.84
N ASN A 122 15.85 -5.24 -9.87
CA ASN A 122 16.57 -4.05 -9.40
C ASN A 122 17.47 -3.46 -10.49
N LEU A 123 18.12 -4.30 -11.30
CA LEU A 123 18.95 -3.86 -12.43
C LEU A 123 18.10 -3.15 -13.50
N VAL A 124 16.92 -3.67 -13.84
CA VAL A 124 16.00 -3.02 -14.77
C VAL A 124 15.48 -1.70 -14.19
N GLY A 125 15.16 -1.65 -12.90
CA GLY A 125 14.76 -0.41 -12.21
C GLY A 125 15.85 0.66 -12.29
N ARG A 126 17.10 0.31 -11.94
CA ARG A 126 18.26 1.20 -12.09
C ARG A 126 18.51 1.68 -13.52
N CYS A 127 18.21 0.84 -14.50
CA CYS A 127 18.30 1.21 -15.91
C CYS A 127 17.26 2.28 -16.25
N TYR A 128 16.03 2.10 -15.77
CA TYR A 128 14.96 3.07 -15.96
C TYR A 128 15.29 4.41 -15.32
N ASP A 129 15.70 4.39 -14.05
CA ASP A 129 15.97 5.62 -13.28
C ASP A 129 17.14 6.45 -13.89
N ASN A 130 18.20 5.78 -14.36
CA ASN A 130 19.42 6.47 -14.84
C ASN A 130 19.45 6.76 -16.34
N LEU A 131 18.76 5.96 -17.16
CA LEU A 131 18.87 5.99 -18.62
C LEU A 131 17.53 6.22 -19.32
N GLY A 132 16.43 6.26 -18.57
CA GLY A 132 15.10 6.48 -19.08
C GLY A 132 14.47 5.26 -19.76
N MET A 133 13.30 5.50 -20.32
CA MET A 133 12.38 4.47 -20.81
C MET A 133 12.89 3.74 -22.06
N ASP A 134 13.36 4.45 -23.08
CA ASP A 134 13.73 3.85 -24.37
C ASP A 134 14.91 2.88 -24.26
N ILE A 135 15.97 3.31 -23.56
CA ILE A 135 17.17 2.48 -23.32
C ILE A 135 16.82 1.26 -22.47
N THR A 136 15.88 1.41 -21.52
CA THR A 136 15.43 0.31 -20.68
C THR A 136 14.65 -0.74 -21.47
N ALA A 137 13.79 -0.32 -22.41
CA ALA A 137 13.08 -1.24 -23.29
C ALA A 137 14.03 -2.06 -24.18
N ASP A 138 15.07 -1.43 -24.75
CA ASP A 138 16.11 -2.12 -25.52
C ASP A 138 16.93 -3.08 -24.63
N THR A 139 17.34 -2.62 -23.45
CA THR A 139 18.08 -3.43 -22.47
C THR A 139 17.26 -4.66 -22.04
N ALA A 140 15.95 -4.51 -21.79
CA ALA A 140 15.07 -5.62 -21.47
C ALA A 140 14.99 -6.66 -22.60
N ASN A 141 14.98 -6.22 -23.87
CA ASN A 141 15.04 -7.13 -25.01
C ASN A 141 16.38 -7.87 -25.13
N LYS A 142 17.49 -7.21 -24.81
CA LYS A 142 18.82 -7.85 -24.73
C LYS A 142 18.89 -8.88 -23.60
N LEU A 143 18.35 -8.55 -22.43
CA LEU A 143 18.23 -9.47 -21.28
C LEU A 143 17.39 -10.70 -21.63
N LYS A 144 16.27 -10.52 -22.33
CA LYS A 144 15.45 -11.62 -22.85
C LYS A 144 16.26 -12.55 -23.75
N SER A 145 16.95 -11.98 -24.75
CA SER A 145 17.70 -12.75 -25.74
C SER A 145 18.87 -13.53 -25.12
N ILE A 146 19.64 -12.89 -24.22
CA ILE A 146 20.76 -13.58 -23.54
C ILE A 146 20.23 -14.65 -22.57
N GLY A 147 19.14 -14.36 -21.86
CA GLY A 147 18.51 -15.29 -20.94
C GLY A 147 18.06 -16.57 -21.65
N PHE A 148 17.31 -16.45 -22.75
CA PHE A 148 16.91 -17.64 -23.52
C PHE A 148 18.11 -18.40 -24.10
N LYS A 149 19.11 -17.69 -24.66
CA LYS A 149 20.30 -18.32 -25.23
C LYS A 149 21.04 -19.19 -24.21
N TYR A 150 21.26 -18.67 -23.00
CA TYR A 150 22.00 -19.40 -21.97
C TYR A 150 21.13 -20.37 -21.17
N ALA A 151 19.81 -20.17 -21.11
CA ALA A 151 18.89 -21.18 -20.59
C ALA A 151 18.88 -22.44 -21.48
N THR A 152 18.93 -22.28 -22.80
CA THR A 152 19.06 -23.44 -23.71
C THR A 152 20.42 -24.12 -23.58
N ARG A 153 21.50 -23.34 -23.43
CA ARG A 153 22.88 -23.88 -23.33
C ARG A 153 23.20 -24.50 -21.97
N SER A 154 22.51 -24.10 -20.91
CA SER A 154 22.73 -24.64 -19.57
C SER A 154 22.40 -26.13 -19.49
N GLY A 155 21.54 -26.64 -20.39
CA GLY A 155 21.15 -28.05 -20.42
C GLY A 155 20.40 -28.48 -19.15
N ILE A 156 19.87 -27.52 -18.39
CA ILE A 156 19.13 -27.78 -17.16
C ILE A 156 17.89 -28.59 -17.52
N THR A 157 17.79 -29.78 -16.95
CA THR A 157 16.69 -30.71 -17.13
C THR A 157 16.17 -31.16 -15.76
N ILE A 158 15.02 -31.82 -15.74
CA ILE A 158 14.50 -32.44 -14.52
C ILE A 158 14.29 -33.93 -14.76
N SER A 159 14.88 -34.74 -13.90
CA SER A 159 14.70 -36.17 -13.85
C SER A 159 14.18 -36.59 -12.48
N VAL A 160 13.63 -37.80 -12.39
CA VAL A 160 13.30 -38.38 -11.09
C VAL A 160 14.56 -38.43 -10.23
N SER A 161 15.73 -38.78 -10.77
CA SER A 161 16.98 -38.89 -10.00
C SER A 161 17.42 -37.60 -9.30
N ASP A 162 17.00 -36.42 -9.78
CA ASP A 162 17.35 -35.13 -9.18
C ASP A 162 16.58 -34.83 -7.88
N ILE A 163 15.49 -35.56 -7.61
CA ILE A 163 14.65 -35.40 -6.42
C ILE A 163 15.18 -36.30 -5.30
N THR A 164 16.07 -35.79 -4.44
CA THR A 164 16.65 -36.54 -3.33
C THR A 164 15.74 -36.51 -2.10
N VAL A 165 15.33 -37.68 -1.60
CA VAL A 165 14.60 -37.81 -0.33
C VAL A 165 15.61 -37.94 0.81
N PRO A 166 15.57 -37.07 1.83
CA PRO A 166 16.53 -37.12 2.92
C PRO A 166 16.34 -38.39 3.77
N PRO A 167 17.42 -39.13 4.11
CA PRO A 167 17.32 -40.32 4.96
C PRO A 167 16.74 -39.99 6.35
N ALA A 168 17.08 -38.81 6.88
CA ALA A 168 16.59 -38.29 8.16
C ALA A 168 15.06 -38.19 8.26
N LYS A 169 14.34 -38.15 7.12
CA LYS A 169 12.87 -38.13 7.09
C LYS A 169 12.27 -39.28 7.89
N ARG A 170 12.82 -40.50 7.76
CA ARG A 170 12.28 -41.68 8.44
C ARG A 170 12.39 -41.55 9.96
N ASP A 171 13.54 -41.11 10.44
CA ASP A 171 13.81 -40.93 11.86
C ASP A 171 12.92 -39.85 12.48
N ILE A 172 12.70 -38.74 11.76
CA ILE A 172 11.79 -37.66 12.19
C ILE A 172 10.36 -38.20 12.32
N LEU A 173 9.86 -38.92 11.30
CA LEU A 173 8.50 -39.45 11.30
C LEU A 173 8.28 -40.49 12.40
N GLU A 174 9.26 -41.34 12.67
CA GLU A 174 9.18 -42.33 13.75
C GLU A 174 9.16 -41.65 15.13
N ARG A 175 10.06 -40.70 15.35
CA ARG A 175 10.13 -39.91 16.60
C ARG A 175 8.82 -39.20 16.89
N VAL A 176 8.26 -38.51 15.90
CA VAL A 176 7.00 -37.75 16.05
C VAL A 176 5.82 -38.70 16.24
N THR A 177 5.78 -39.83 15.52
CA THR A 177 4.75 -40.86 15.72
C THR A 177 4.75 -41.39 17.16
N GLN A 178 5.91 -41.58 17.77
CA GLN A 178 6.01 -41.98 19.18
C GLN A 178 5.50 -40.88 20.14
N GLN A 179 5.78 -39.60 19.86
CA GLN A 179 5.28 -38.48 20.65
C GLN A 179 3.76 -38.34 20.58
N VAL A 180 3.17 -38.51 19.38
CA VAL A 180 1.72 -38.51 19.19
C VAL A 180 1.07 -39.70 19.93
N SER A 181 1.69 -40.88 19.88
CA SER A 181 1.23 -42.06 20.64
C SER A 181 1.22 -41.83 22.16
N LYS A 182 2.23 -41.14 22.71
CA LYS A 182 2.26 -40.73 24.12
C LYS A 182 1.12 -39.76 24.46
N THR A 183 0.85 -38.81 23.57
CA THR A 183 -0.25 -37.83 23.73
C THR A 183 -1.60 -38.55 23.74
N GLU A 184 -1.81 -39.48 22.82
CA GLU A 184 -3.02 -40.34 22.78
C GLU A 184 -3.14 -41.21 24.05
N GLN A 185 -2.01 -41.72 24.59
CA GLN A 185 -2.02 -42.47 25.84
C GLN A 185 -2.38 -41.58 27.05
N GLN A 186 -1.92 -40.34 27.10
CA GLN A 186 -2.29 -39.37 28.14
C GLN A 186 -3.78 -39.05 28.09
N TYR A 187 -4.33 -38.87 26.89
CA TYR A 187 -5.77 -38.66 26.68
C TYR A 187 -6.59 -39.87 27.18
N ARG A 188 -6.20 -41.09 26.81
CA ARG A 188 -6.87 -42.32 27.29
C ARG A 188 -6.79 -42.52 28.81
N ARG A 189 -5.78 -41.95 29.45
CA ARG A 189 -5.62 -41.94 30.92
C ARG A 189 -6.40 -40.80 31.60
N GLY A 190 -7.05 -39.92 30.82
CA GLY A 190 -7.78 -38.76 31.33
C GLY A 190 -6.88 -37.63 31.84
N LEU A 191 -5.62 -37.58 31.42
CA LEU A 191 -4.67 -36.53 31.86
C LEU A 191 -4.77 -35.24 31.05
N ILE A 192 -5.32 -35.32 29.84
CA ILE A 192 -5.54 -34.18 28.93
C ILE A 192 -6.92 -34.29 28.32
N THR A 193 -7.47 -33.15 27.93
CA THR A 193 -8.74 -33.05 27.20
C THR A 193 -8.57 -33.43 25.72
N ASP A 194 -9.70 -33.61 25.02
CA ASP A 194 -9.66 -33.93 23.58
C ASP A 194 -9.12 -32.75 22.75
N ASP A 195 -9.47 -31.52 23.13
CA ASP A 195 -9.01 -30.31 22.45
C ASP A 195 -7.50 -30.11 22.62
N GLU A 196 -6.98 -30.33 23.83
CA GLU A 196 -5.53 -30.31 24.08
C GLU A 196 -4.80 -31.41 23.29
N ARG A 197 -5.37 -32.63 23.24
CA ARG A 197 -4.82 -33.72 22.42
C ARG A 197 -4.76 -33.31 20.94
N TYR A 198 -5.84 -32.76 20.42
CA TYR A 198 -5.95 -32.32 19.03
C TYR A 198 -4.92 -31.24 18.70
N LEU A 199 -4.88 -30.15 19.49
CA LEU A 199 -3.93 -29.05 19.31
C LEU A 199 -2.49 -29.54 19.40
N LYS A 200 -2.17 -30.41 20.36
CA LYS A 200 -0.83 -30.96 20.51
C LYS A 200 -0.44 -31.86 19.33
N THR A 201 -1.36 -32.66 18.83
CA THR A 201 -1.13 -33.51 17.66
C THR A 201 -0.85 -32.68 16.40
N VAL A 202 -1.64 -31.63 16.17
CA VAL A 202 -1.45 -30.70 15.05
C VAL A 202 -0.10 -29.98 15.16
N GLN A 203 0.27 -29.50 16.34
CA GLN A 203 1.55 -28.85 16.59
C GLN A 203 2.73 -29.79 16.27
N LEU A 204 2.72 -31.01 16.83
CA LEU A 204 3.78 -32.00 16.62
C LEU A 204 4.01 -32.33 15.13
N TRP A 205 2.94 -32.44 14.35
CA TRP A 205 3.05 -32.71 12.91
C TRP A 205 3.43 -31.48 12.08
N THR A 206 3.11 -30.28 12.56
CA THR A 206 3.57 -29.03 11.94
C THR A 206 5.08 -28.91 12.11
N ASP A 207 5.57 -29.05 13.34
CA ASP A 207 7.01 -29.04 13.67
C ASP A 207 7.77 -30.11 12.84
N ALA A 208 7.21 -31.32 12.76
CA ALA A 208 7.78 -32.40 11.95
C ALA A 208 7.88 -32.05 10.45
N THR A 209 6.87 -31.37 9.91
CA THR A 209 6.85 -30.95 8.51
C THR A 209 7.96 -29.93 8.25
N ASP A 210 8.18 -29.00 9.18
CA ASP A 210 9.22 -27.98 9.07
C ASP A 210 10.63 -28.59 9.23
N GLU A 211 10.82 -29.52 10.17
CA GLU A 211 12.06 -30.28 10.30
C GLU A 211 12.40 -31.08 9.03
N VAL A 212 11.41 -31.76 8.43
CA VAL A 212 11.59 -32.46 7.15
C VAL A 212 11.91 -31.48 6.02
N THR A 213 11.33 -30.28 6.04
CA THR A 213 11.62 -29.23 5.04
C THR A 213 13.09 -28.83 5.07
N GLU A 214 13.63 -28.61 6.26
CA GLU A 214 15.02 -28.23 6.44
C GLU A 214 15.97 -29.38 6.09
N ALA A 215 15.62 -30.62 6.44
CA ALA A 215 16.36 -31.80 6.03
C ALA A 215 16.42 -31.94 4.49
N VAL A 216 15.32 -31.68 3.78
CA VAL A 216 15.30 -31.65 2.31
C VAL A 216 16.26 -30.58 1.79
N ARG A 217 16.22 -29.36 2.35
CA ARG A 217 17.08 -28.24 1.95
C ARG A 217 18.57 -28.56 2.05
N GLN A 218 18.97 -29.24 3.13
CA GLN A 218 20.37 -29.62 3.36
C GLN A 218 20.81 -30.81 2.51
N SER A 219 19.89 -31.70 2.12
CA SER A 219 20.20 -32.92 1.36
C SER A 219 20.32 -32.73 -0.15
N ILE A 220 19.85 -31.60 -0.68
CA ILE A 220 19.89 -31.31 -2.12
C ILE A 220 21.31 -30.94 -2.53
N ASP A 221 21.79 -31.56 -3.61
CA ASP A 221 23.07 -31.23 -4.22
C ASP A 221 23.07 -29.75 -4.70
N PRO A 222 24.06 -28.92 -4.29
CA PRO A 222 24.22 -27.56 -4.77
C PRO A 222 24.25 -27.42 -6.30
N GLN A 223 24.73 -28.44 -7.02
CA GLN A 223 24.80 -28.45 -8.49
C GLN A 223 23.54 -29.02 -9.16
N SER A 224 22.55 -29.44 -8.37
CA SER A 224 21.31 -29.98 -8.91
C SER A 224 20.56 -28.94 -9.75
N PRO A 225 19.99 -29.33 -10.91
CA PRO A 225 19.06 -28.51 -11.67
C PRO A 225 17.93 -27.92 -10.83
N ILE A 226 17.37 -28.72 -9.90
CA ILE A 226 16.25 -28.32 -9.04
C ILE A 226 16.67 -27.20 -8.09
N LYS A 227 17.88 -27.27 -7.54
CA LYS A 227 18.44 -26.24 -6.66
C LYS A 227 18.66 -24.94 -7.42
N THR A 228 19.24 -25.03 -8.62
CA THR A 228 19.46 -23.88 -9.51
C THR A 228 18.14 -23.17 -9.89
N MET A 229 17.10 -23.94 -10.21
CA MET A 229 15.76 -23.37 -10.49
C MET A 229 15.14 -22.68 -9.26
N ALA A 230 15.34 -23.25 -8.08
CA ALA A 230 14.83 -22.69 -6.82
C ALA A 230 15.54 -21.39 -6.44
N ASP A 231 16.88 -21.40 -6.46
CA ASP A 231 17.72 -20.29 -6.01
C ASP A 231 17.70 -19.11 -6.98
N SER A 232 17.55 -19.38 -8.29
CA SER A 232 17.35 -18.31 -9.28
C SER A 232 16.03 -17.56 -9.11
N GLY A 233 15.06 -18.12 -8.37
CA GLY A 233 13.70 -17.59 -8.27
C GLY A 233 12.89 -17.75 -9.57
N ALA A 234 13.35 -18.59 -10.50
CA ALA A 234 12.64 -18.90 -11.74
C ALA A 234 11.38 -19.76 -11.48
N THR A 235 11.38 -20.60 -10.44
CA THR A 235 10.24 -21.44 -10.06
C THR A 235 9.18 -20.67 -9.29
N LYS A 236 7.90 -20.85 -9.65
CA LYS A 236 6.78 -20.35 -8.84
C LYS A 236 6.75 -21.07 -7.49
N GLY A 237 6.79 -20.32 -6.38
CA GLY A 237 6.71 -20.85 -5.02
C GLY A 237 8.04 -21.27 -4.39
N GLY A 238 9.17 -21.04 -5.08
CA GLY A 238 10.51 -21.28 -4.56
C GLY A 238 10.71 -22.71 -4.04
N PHE A 239 11.03 -22.85 -2.75
CA PHE A 239 11.34 -24.13 -2.13
C PHE A 239 10.11 -24.96 -1.71
N GLN A 240 8.93 -24.35 -1.58
CA GLN A 240 7.72 -25.03 -1.09
C GLN A 240 7.26 -26.20 -1.98
N PRO A 241 7.24 -26.08 -3.32
CA PRO A 241 6.97 -27.22 -4.20
C PRO A 241 7.97 -28.37 -4.05
N ILE A 242 9.26 -28.05 -3.86
CA ILE A 242 10.34 -29.04 -3.73
C ILE A 242 10.14 -29.88 -2.47
N ARG A 243 9.70 -29.25 -1.37
CA ARG A 243 9.28 -29.96 -0.16
C ARG A 243 8.20 -31.01 -0.44
N GLN A 244 7.18 -30.69 -1.25
CA GLN A 244 6.10 -31.65 -1.55
C GLN A 244 6.57 -32.80 -2.44
N LEU A 245 7.60 -32.58 -3.26
CA LEU A 245 8.19 -33.60 -4.13
C LEU A 245 9.09 -34.58 -3.34
N ALA A 246 9.93 -34.07 -2.45
CA ALA A 246 10.99 -34.84 -1.78
C ALA A 246 10.78 -35.07 -0.27
N GLY A 247 10.06 -34.18 0.42
CA GLY A 247 9.84 -34.22 1.86
C GLY A 247 8.60 -35.02 2.23
N MET A 248 7.56 -34.31 2.65
CA MET A 248 6.23 -34.83 2.92
C MET A 248 5.19 -33.76 2.55
N ARG A 249 3.94 -34.18 2.30
CA ARG A 249 2.87 -33.24 1.97
C ARG A 249 2.29 -32.54 3.21
N GLY A 250 2.34 -33.19 4.38
CA GLY A 250 1.97 -32.58 5.66
C GLY A 250 0.49 -32.69 6.00
N LEU A 251 0.03 -31.81 6.88
CA LEU A 251 -1.35 -31.71 7.31
C LEU A 251 -2.24 -31.10 6.21
N MET A 252 -3.52 -31.48 6.19
CA MET A 252 -4.52 -31.00 5.25
C MET A 252 -5.73 -30.45 6.00
N ALA A 253 -6.37 -29.44 5.44
CA ALA A 253 -7.64 -28.93 5.96
C ALA A 253 -8.83 -29.66 5.33
N ASP A 254 -9.86 -29.88 6.13
CA ASP A 254 -11.16 -30.34 5.66
C ASP A 254 -11.97 -29.18 5.00
N PRO A 255 -13.17 -29.45 4.44
CA PRO A 255 -14.00 -28.41 3.84
C PRO A 255 -14.42 -27.31 4.83
N SER A 256 -14.54 -27.62 6.12
CA SER A 256 -14.85 -26.63 7.17
C SER A 256 -13.65 -25.74 7.52
N GLY A 257 -12.44 -26.15 7.13
CA GLY A 257 -11.19 -25.46 7.47
C GLY A 257 -10.49 -26.03 8.70
N ARG A 258 -11.05 -27.07 9.33
CA ARG A 258 -10.39 -27.77 10.44
C ARG A 258 -9.26 -28.62 9.89
N ILE A 259 -8.13 -28.63 10.60
CA ILE A 259 -6.97 -29.44 10.23
C ILE A 259 -7.28 -30.91 10.54
N ILE A 260 -7.09 -31.78 9.55
CA ILE A 260 -7.23 -33.22 9.71
C ILE A 260 -5.98 -33.72 10.47
N PRO A 261 -6.12 -34.29 11.68
CA PRO A 261 -4.98 -34.67 12.52
C PRO A 261 -4.22 -35.91 12.01
N LEU A 262 -4.55 -36.40 10.81
CA LEU A 262 -3.88 -37.46 10.09
C LEU A 262 -3.07 -36.84 8.93
N PRO A 263 -1.75 -36.66 9.07
CA PRO A 263 -0.93 -36.06 8.03
C PRO A 263 -0.67 -37.02 6.87
N ILE A 264 -0.35 -36.45 5.72
CA ILE A 264 0.17 -37.18 4.57
C ILE A 264 1.70 -37.28 4.72
N ARG A 265 2.18 -38.50 4.98
CA ARG A 265 3.60 -38.79 5.26
C ARG A 265 4.40 -38.99 3.97
N SER A 266 3.71 -39.48 2.95
CA SER A 266 4.29 -39.69 1.63
C SER A 266 4.56 -38.37 0.90
N ASN A 267 5.46 -38.41 -0.08
CA ASN A 267 5.69 -37.33 -1.03
C ASN A 267 5.33 -37.77 -2.46
N PHE A 268 5.36 -36.84 -3.42
CA PHE A 268 5.01 -37.17 -4.80
C PHE A 268 6.01 -38.10 -5.50
N ARG A 269 7.26 -38.15 -5.05
CA ARG A 269 8.26 -39.11 -5.57
C ARG A 269 7.94 -40.54 -5.13
N GLU A 270 7.59 -40.74 -3.87
CA GLU A 270 7.24 -42.03 -3.28
C GLU A 270 5.86 -42.52 -3.73
N GLY A 271 4.95 -41.59 -4.03
CA GLY A 271 3.56 -41.87 -4.36
C GLY A 271 2.65 -41.81 -3.13
N LEU A 272 1.39 -41.42 -3.34
CA LEU A 272 0.40 -41.28 -2.28
C LEU A 272 -0.44 -42.55 -2.17
N THR A 273 -0.78 -42.96 -0.95
CA THR A 273 -1.80 -44.01 -0.75
C THR A 273 -3.20 -43.51 -1.13
N ALA A 274 -4.16 -44.43 -1.35
CA ALA A 274 -5.53 -44.06 -1.69
C ALA A 274 -6.18 -43.15 -0.64
N LEU A 275 -5.92 -43.40 0.65
CA LEU A 275 -6.44 -42.57 1.74
C LEU A 275 -5.78 -41.18 1.77
N GLU A 276 -4.45 -41.10 1.63
CA GLU A 276 -3.74 -39.83 1.58
C GLU A 276 -4.16 -38.99 0.38
N TYR A 277 -4.35 -39.63 -0.79
CA TYR A 277 -4.84 -38.96 -1.98
C TYR A 277 -6.27 -38.43 -1.78
N PHE A 278 -7.17 -39.25 -1.21
CA PHE A 278 -8.54 -38.83 -0.89
C PHE A 278 -8.56 -37.63 0.07
N ILE A 279 -7.76 -37.64 1.15
CA ILE A 279 -7.62 -36.51 2.08
C ILE A 279 -7.14 -35.26 1.33
N SER A 280 -6.15 -35.41 0.44
CA SER A 280 -5.65 -34.29 -0.36
C SER A 280 -6.70 -33.69 -1.30
N THR A 281 -7.73 -34.42 -1.70
CA THR A 281 -8.78 -33.87 -2.58
C THR A 281 -9.64 -32.81 -1.90
N HIS A 282 -9.79 -32.87 -0.56
CA HIS A 282 -10.64 -31.94 0.19
C HIS A 282 -10.10 -30.51 0.09
N GLY A 283 -8.81 -30.34 0.39
CA GLY A 283 -8.12 -29.06 0.23
C GLY A 283 -8.07 -28.57 -1.22
N ALA A 284 -7.81 -29.46 -2.18
CA ALA A 284 -7.75 -29.09 -3.59
C ALA A 284 -9.10 -28.58 -4.15
N ARG A 285 -10.20 -29.28 -3.82
CA ARG A 285 -11.55 -28.90 -4.29
C ARG A 285 -12.02 -27.60 -3.65
N LYS A 286 -11.76 -27.43 -2.34
CA LYS A 286 -12.05 -26.18 -1.63
C LYS A 286 -11.28 -25.01 -2.25
N GLY A 287 -9.98 -25.19 -2.52
CA GLY A 287 -9.15 -24.16 -3.15
C GLY A 287 -9.68 -23.71 -4.52
N LEU A 288 -10.12 -24.65 -5.36
CA LEU A 288 -10.72 -24.32 -6.67
C LEU A 288 -12.05 -23.56 -6.53
N ALA A 289 -12.94 -24.01 -5.64
CA ALA A 289 -14.23 -23.36 -5.40
C ALA A 289 -14.06 -21.95 -4.82
N ASP A 290 -13.21 -21.81 -3.79
CA ASP A 290 -12.92 -20.54 -3.17
C ASP A 290 -12.26 -19.57 -4.17
N THR A 291 -11.39 -20.06 -5.05
CA THR A 291 -10.80 -19.23 -6.11
C THR A 291 -11.85 -18.62 -7.03
N ALA A 292 -12.84 -19.41 -7.44
CA ALA A 292 -13.92 -18.92 -8.29
C ALA A 292 -14.82 -17.90 -7.57
N LEU A 293 -15.24 -18.20 -6.32
CA LEU A 293 -16.11 -17.32 -5.55
C LEU A 293 -15.43 -15.99 -5.19
N ARG A 294 -14.20 -16.05 -4.68
CA ARG A 294 -13.47 -14.90 -4.15
C ARG A 294 -12.96 -13.95 -5.23
N THR A 295 -12.79 -14.43 -6.46
CA THR A 295 -12.50 -13.55 -7.61
C THR A 295 -13.62 -12.54 -7.82
N ALA A 296 -14.88 -12.95 -7.60
CA ALA A 296 -16.02 -12.05 -7.68
C ALA A 296 -16.00 -10.99 -6.56
N ASP A 297 -15.63 -11.37 -5.34
CA ASP A 297 -15.55 -10.43 -4.20
C ASP A 297 -14.48 -9.34 -4.41
N ALA A 298 -13.32 -9.71 -4.95
CA ALA A 298 -12.27 -8.76 -5.29
C ALA A 298 -12.69 -7.82 -6.44
N GLY A 299 -13.35 -8.36 -7.48
CA GLY A 299 -13.93 -7.54 -8.54
C GLY A 299 -15.00 -6.58 -8.03
N TYR A 300 -15.81 -7.02 -7.06
CA TYR A 300 -16.83 -6.20 -6.43
C TYR A 300 -16.24 -5.07 -5.59
N LEU A 301 -15.17 -5.33 -4.81
CA LEU A 301 -14.43 -4.28 -4.11
C LEU A 301 -13.84 -3.27 -5.10
N THR A 302 -13.20 -3.75 -6.17
CA THR A 302 -12.61 -2.89 -7.21
C THR A 302 -13.66 -1.96 -7.81
N ARG A 303 -14.85 -2.50 -8.13
CA ARG A 303 -15.97 -1.69 -8.62
C ARG A 303 -16.37 -0.60 -7.63
N ARG A 304 -16.53 -0.92 -6.33
CA ARG A 304 -16.87 0.08 -5.30
C ARG A 304 -15.81 1.16 -5.14
N LEU A 305 -14.53 0.78 -5.23
CA LEU A 305 -13.41 1.73 -5.18
C LEU A 305 -13.43 2.66 -6.39
N VAL A 306 -13.75 2.15 -7.58
CA VAL A 306 -13.93 2.99 -8.78
C VAL A 306 -15.12 3.93 -8.60
N ASP A 307 -16.26 3.42 -8.11
CA ASP A 307 -17.48 4.22 -7.92
C ASP A 307 -17.27 5.41 -6.97
N VAL A 308 -16.40 5.28 -5.94
CA VAL A 308 -16.12 6.38 -5.00
C VAL A 308 -15.04 7.36 -5.49
N SER A 309 -14.14 6.93 -6.39
CA SER A 309 -12.95 7.70 -6.75
C SER A 309 -12.85 8.10 -8.22
N GLN A 310 -13.80 7.68 -9.07
CA GLN A 310 -13.79 7.97 -10.51
C GLN A 310 -13.67 9.46 -10.86
N ASP A 311 -14.21 10.34 -10.02
CA ASP A 311 -14.25 11.78 -10.27
C ASP A 311 -12.99 12.50 -9.72
N VAL A 312 -12.02 11.74 -9.19
CA VAL A 312 -10.76 12.25 -8.68
C VAL A 312 -9.73 12.31 -9.81
N ILE A 313 -9.55 13.51 -10.35
CA ILE A 313 -8.61 13.84 -11.42
C ILE A 313 -7.62 14.92 -10.97
N ILE A 314 -6.49 15.06 -11.68
CA ILE A 314 -5.54 16.16 -11.44
C ILE A 314 -6.02 17.41 -12.16
N ASN A 315 -6.40 18.44 -11.40
CA ASN A 315 -7.05 19.65 -11.93
C ASN A 315 -6.18 20.90 -11.92
N ALA A 316 -5.18 20.96 -11.06
CA ALA A 316 -4.31 22.12 -10.94
C ALA A 316 -2.87 21.66 -10.70
N HIS A 317 -1.91 22.55 -10.95
CA HIS A 317 -0.52 22.30 -10.61
C HIS A 317 -0.33 22.34 -9.08
N ASP A 318 -0.79 23.42 -8.44
CA ASP A 318 -0.68 23.66 -7.00
C ASP A 318 -2.05 24.03 -6.40
N CYS A 319 -2.24 23.72 -5.11
CA CYS A 319 -3.34 24.15 -4.27
C CYS A 319 -2.92 25.12 -3.16
N ASP A 320 -1.63 25.51 -3.12
CA ASP A 320 -1.01 26.44 -2.15
C ASP A 320 -1.21 26.04 -0.67
N THR A 321 -1.44 24.75 -0.40
CA THR A 321 -1.63 24.27 0.97
C THR A 321 -0.34 24.33 1.79
N ASN A 322 -0.48 24.65 3.07
CA ASN A 322 0.59 24.59 4.06
C ASN A 322 0.44 23.38 5.01
N THR A 323 -0.44 22.45 4.64
CA THR A 323 -0.73 21.25 5.41
C THR A 323 -0.23 20.00 4.68
N GLY A 324 0.27 19.04 5.45
CA GLY A 324 0.88 17.83 4.93
C GLY A 324 1.01 16.79 6.03
N ILE A 325 1.78 15.75 5.78
CA ILE A 325 2.04 14.69 6.76
C ILE A 325 3.51 14.66 7.12
N THR A 326 3.81 14.29 8.37
CA THR A 326 5.17 14.01 8.80
C THR A 326 5.45 12.52 8.64
N VAL A 327 6.50 12.20 7.88
CA VAL A 327 6.97 10.84 7.64
C VAL A 327 8.36 10.72 8.24
N GLY A 328 8.62 9.69 9.04
CA GLY A 328 9.91 9.50 9.69
C GLY A 328 10.33 8.04 9.86
N GLU A 329 11.58 7.84 10.28
CA GLU A 329 12.21 6.52 10.45
C GLU A 329 11.56 5.70 11.59
N ASP A 330 11.23 6.32 12.72
CA ASP A 330 10.67 5.65 13.90
C ASP A 330 9.24 5.10 13.66
N GLN A 331 8.49 5.72 12.74
CA GLN A 331 7.17 5.23 12.33
C GLN A 331 7.24 3.97 11.45
N GLY A 332 8.39 3.72 10.79
CA GLY A 332 8.58 2.57 9.90
C GLY A 332 8.69 1.22 10.60
N VAL A 333 9.14 1.22 11.86
CA VAL A 333 9.42 0.00 12.66
C VAL A 333 8.15 -0.80 12.96
N VAL A 334 7.00 -0.14 13.09
CA VAL A 334 5.71 -0.79 13.41
C VAL A 334 5.06 -1.41 12.15
N LEU A 335 5.38 -0.90 10.96
CA LEU A 335 4.70 -1.22 9.69
C LEU A 335 5.57 -2.02 8.70
N GLY A 336 6.87 -2.18 8.99
CA GLY A 336 7.82 -2.77 8.05
C GLY A 336 8.03 -1.90 6.80
N GLU A 337 7.80 -0.59 6.92
CA GLU A 337 8.05 0.42 5.89
C GLU A 337 9.42 1.04 6.05
N SER A 338 10.21 1.05 4.97
CA SER A 338 11.40 1.89 4.96
C SER A 338 10.96 3.34 4.80
N PHE A 339 11.68 4.24 5.48
CA PHE A 339 11.50 5.68 5.33
C PHE A 339 11.55 6.11 3.85
N ARG A 340 12.39 5.44 3.06
CA ARG A 340 12.53 5.60 1.60
C ARG A 340 11.25 5.31 0.83
N ASP A 341 10.59 4.19 1.10
CA ASP A 341 9.41 3.78 0.33
C ASP A 341 8.23 4.74 0.51
N ARG A 342 8.14 5.42 1.66
CA ARG A 342 7.08 6.39 1.96
C ARG A 342 7.35 7.78 1.40
N ALA A 343 8.63 8.16 1.30
CA ALA A 343 9.04 9.50 0.88
C ALA A 343 9.24 9.61 -0.64
N VAL A 344 9.81 8.59 -1.28
CA VAL A 344 10.10 8.61 -2.73
C VAL A 344 8.80 8.76 -3.52
N GLY A 345 8.78 9.73 -4.43
CA GLY A 345 7.64 10.06 -5.28
C GLY A 345 6.62 10.99 -4.63
N ARG A 346 6.93 11.58 -3.48
CA ARG A 346 6.21 12.70 -2.87
C ARG A 346 6.95 14.01 -3.06
N VAL A 347 6.28 15.10 -2.71
CA VAL A 347 6.79 16.48 -2.80
C VAL A 347 7.00 17.03 -1.39
N THR A 348 8.09 17.76 -1.17
CA THR A 348 8.42 18.42 0.09
C THR A 348 7.42 19.53 0.42
N LEU A 349 6.98 19.62 1.68
CA LEU A 349 6.14 20.72 2.15
C LEU A 349 6.99 21.90 2.67
N ASP A 350 8.13 21.59 3.29
CA ASP A 350 9.07 22.56 3.85
C ASP A 350 10.47 22.28 3.27
N ASP A 351 11.35 23.28 3.32
CA ASP A 351 12.76 23.13 2.95
C ASP A 351 13.43 22.06 3.82
N VAL A 352 14.22 21.19 3.18
CA VAL A 352 14.96 20.11 3.84
C VAL A 352 16.41 20.52 3.99
N PHE A 353 16.88 20.57 5.24
CA PHE A 353 18.24 20.98 5.58
C PHE A 353 19.08 19.78 6.00
N ASP A 354 20.36 19.79 5.68
CA ASP A 354 21.34 18.88 6.28
C ASP A 354 21.53 19.24 7.77
N PRO A 355 21.25 18.32 8.71
CA PRO A 355 21.39 18.58 10.14
C PRO A 355 22.83 18.93 10.58
N GLN A 356 23.84 18.55 9.81
CA GLN A 356 25.26 18.76 10.15
C GLN A 356 25.80 20.07 9.58
N THR A 357 25.47 20.39 8.33
CA THR A 357 26.03 21.54 7.61
C THR A 357 25.09 22.75 7.56
N GLY A 358 23.78 22.53 7.68
CA GLY A 358 22.75 23.56 7.49
C GLY A 358 22.53 23.95 6.03
N GLU A 359 23.12 23.25 5.07
CA GLU A 359 22.85 23.46 3.64
C GLU A 359 21.46 22.93 3.27
N VAL A 360 20.79 23.63 2.35
CA VAL A 360 19.50 23.20 1.79
C VAL A 360 19.75 22.04 0.84
N LEU A 361 19.18 20.88 1.14
CA LEU A 361 19.25 19.68 0.30
C LEU A 361 18.14 19.69 -0.76
N LEU A 362 16.93 20.06 -0.35
CA LEU A 362 15.74 20.21 -1.20
C LEU A 362 14.97 21.44 -0.75
N GLU A 363 14.47 22.20 -1.71
CA GLU A 363 13.58 23.33 -1.45
C GLU A 363 12.16 22.82 -1.23
N ARG A 364 11.30 23.70 -0.71
CA ARG A 364 9.85 23.48 -0.71
C ARG A 364 9.35 23.22 -2.13
N ASP A 365 8.40 22.29 -2.25
CA ASP A 365 7.76 21.87 -3.50
C ASP A 365 8.67 21.09 -4.47
N ASP A 366 9.83 20.63 -4.01
CA ASP A 366 10.69 19.70 -4.75
C ASP A 366 10.17 18.26 -4.70
N LEU A 367 10.25 17.58 -5.86
CA LEU A 367 9.93 16.16 -5.99
C LEU A 367 11.07 15.29 -5.46
N ILE A 368 10.76 14.41 -4.52
CA ILE A 368 11.71 13.45 -3.96
C ILE A 368 11.83 12.25 -4.92
N ASP A 369 12.87 12.24 -5.74
CA ASP A 369 13.25 11.05 -6.50
C ASP A 369 14.18 10.14 -5.67
N LYS A 370 14.62 9.02 -6.26
CA LYS A 370 15.50 8.06 -5.58
C LYS A 370 16.89 8.63 -5.29
N ASN A 371 17.42 9.51 -6.15
CA ASN A 371 18.76 10.08 -5.98
C ASN A 371 18.75 11.17 -4.90
N ALA A 372 17.73 12.03 -4.93
CA ALA A 372 17.46 13.04 -3.91
C ALA A 372 17.29 12.39 -2.53
N PHE A 373 16.56 11.28 -2.46
CA PHE A 373 16.42 10.55 -1.19
C PHE A 373 17.75 9.94 -0.72
N ASP A 374 18.59 9.41 -1.62
CA ASP A 374 19.91 8.88 -1.24
C ASP A 374 20.82 9.99 -0.66
N ASP A 375 20.61 11.27 -1.02
CA ASP A 375 21.33 12.40 -0.43
C ASP A 375 20.76 12.81 0.94
N ILE A 376 19.42 12.77 1.10
CA ILE A 376 18.75 12.92 2.41
C ILE A 376 19.22 11.86 3.41
N GLU A 377 19.32 10.60 2.96
CA GLU A 377 19.75 9.47 3.80
C GLU A 377 21.21 9.64 4.24
N LYS A 378 22.11 10.11 3.34
CA LYS A 378 23.52 10.40 3.69
C LYS A 378 23.65 11.53 4.69
N ALA A 379 22.80 12.55 4.62
CA ALA A 379 22.78 13.66 5.57
C ALA A 379 22.25 13.24 6.96
N GLY A 380 21.54 12.11 7.05
CA GLY A 380 21.01 11.58 8.31
C GLY A 380 19.74 12.30 8.78
N VAL A 381 18.93 12.81 7.85
CA VAL A 381 17.60 13.36 8.14
C VAL A 381 16.66 12.23 8.56
N LYS A 382 15.96 12.41 9.69
CA LYS A 382 15.10 11.36 10.29
C LYS A 382 13.61 11.51 9.97
N GLU A 383 13.18 12.72 9.67
CA GLU A 383 11.77 13.07 9.44
C GLU A 383 11.66 14.09 8.32
N LEU A 384 10.60 13.98 7.53
CA LEU A 384 10.27 14.89 6.43
C LEU A 384 8.79 15.27 6.52
N ARG A 385 8.50 16.55 6.24
CA ARG A 385 7.13 17.03 6.04
C ARG A 385 6.82 17.03 4.56
N LEU A 386 5.82 16.26 4.17
CA LEU A 386 5.50 15.95 2.77
C LEU A 386 4.06 16.33 2.44
N ARG A 387 3.85 16.77 1.21
CA ARG A 387 2.50 16.97 0.67
C ARG A 387 1.81 15.61 0.46
N THR A 388 0.49 15.61 0.60
CA THR A 388 -0.33 14.39 0.47
C THR A 388 -1.67 14.71 -0.18
N PRO A 389 -2.27 13.77 -0.94
CA PRO A 389 -3.65 13.85 -1.38
C PRO A 389 -4.64 14.10 -0.24
N LEU A 390 -4.38 13.61 0.99
CA LEU A 390 -5.29 13.75 2.13
C LEU A 390 -5.58 15.21 2.48
N HIS A 391 -4.56 16.06 2.36
CA HIS A 391 -4.55 17.47 2.77
C HIS A 391 -4.58 18.43 1.58
N CYS A 392 -4.97 17.97 0.39
CA CYS A 392 -5.15 18.85 -0.76
C CYS A 392 -6.37 19.77 -0.58
N ASP A 393 -6.16 21.07 -0.76
CA ASP A 393 -7.17 22.12 -0.53
C ASP A 393 -8.06 22.44 -1.74
N LEU A 394 -7.83 21.79 -2.88
CA LEU A 394 -8.75 21.88 -4.02
C LEU A 394 -10.16 21.36 -3.66
N GLU A 395 -11.17 22.15 -4.02
CA GLU A 395 -12.60 21.80 -3.88
C GLU A 395 -12.94 20.53 -4.68
N GLN A 396 -12.41 20.40 -5.89
CA GLN A 396 -12.62 19.25 -6.78
C GLN A 396 -11.29 18.74 -7.34
N GLY A 397 -11.09 17.42 -7.30
CA GLY A 397 -9.85 16.79 -7.75
C GLY A 397 -8.68 17.00 -6.79
N ILE A 398 -7.47 16.76 -7.27
CA ILE A 398 -6.20 16.89 -6.51
C ILE A 398 -5.21 17.70 -7.35
N CYS A 399 -4.28 18.42 -6.72
CA CYS A 399 -3.22 19.13 -7.45
C CYS A 399 -2.02 18.21 -7.73
N ALA A 400 -1.23 18.54 -8.73
CA ALA A 400 -0.06 17.74 -9.11
C ALA A 400 0.94 17.61 -7.95
N LEU A 401 1.20 18.68 -7.21
CA LEU A 401 2.16 18.68 -6.10
C LEU A 401 1.70 17.86 -4.89
N CYS A 402 0.41 17.90 -4.52
CA CYS A 402 -0.10 17.04 -3.45
C CYS A 402 -0.11 15.55 -3.83
N TYR A 403 -0.28 15.22 -5.11
CA TYR A 403 -0.20 13.83 -5.58
C TYR A 403 1.24 13.32 -5.74
N GLY A 404 2.15 14.19 -6.20
CA GLY A 404 3.55 13.88 -6.48
C GLY A 404 3.74 13.11 -7.79
N SER A 405 4.61 12.11 -7.78
CA SER A 405 4.99 11.43 -9.01
C SER A 405 3.94 10.45 -9.55
N ASP A 406 3.91 10.31 -10.88
CA ASP A 406 3.22 9.22 -11.56
C ASP A 406 4.09 7.95 -11.48
N MET A 407 3.59 6.92 -10.80
CA MET A 407 4.30 5.65 -10.62
C MET A 407 4.44 4.85 -11.93
N GLY A 408 3.57 5.07 -12.92
CA GLY A 408 3.62 4.36 -14.20
C GLY A 408 4.62 4.94 -15.19
N GLN A 409 4.84 6.25 -15.15
CA GLN A 409 5.70 6.98 -16.11
C GLN A 409 6.94 7.61 -15.48
N GLY A 410 7.03 7.68 -14.15
CA GLY A 410 8.02 8.49 -13.45
C GLY A 410 7.76 10.00 -13.61
N GLY A 411 8.50 10.80 -12.84
CA GLY A 411 8.33 12.26 -12.81
C GLY A 411 6.99 12.71 -12.23
N LEU A 412 6.75 14.02 -12.24
CA LEU A 412 5.52 14.62 -11.69
C LEU A 412 4.29 14.24 -12.54
N VAL A 413 3.15 14.00 -11.87
CA VAL A 413 1.89 13.69 -12.55
C VAL A 413 1.42 14.84 -13.46
N LYS A 414 0.84 14.50 -14.61
CA LYS A 414 0.30 15.48 -15.56
C LYS A 414 -1.12 15.91 -15.19
N ILE A 415 -1.45 17.15 -15.55
CA ILE A 415 -2.82 17.67 -15.45
C ILE A 415 -3.76 16.81 -16.33
N GLY A 416 -4.97 16.57 -15.83
CA GLY A 416 -5.97 15.72 -16.45
C GLY A 416 -5.81 14.22 -16.15
N ALA A 417 -4.79 13.79 -15.39
CA ALA A 417 -4.61 12.38 -15.05
C ALA A 417 -5.75 11.85 -14.15
N ALA A 418 -6.31 10.69 -14.50
CA ALA A 418 -7.39 10.02 -13.76
C ALA A 418 -6.86 9.19 -12.59
N VAL A 419 -6.26 9.88 -11.60
CA VAL A 419 -5.57 9.25 -10.47
C VAL A 419 -6.47 8.41 -9.57
N GLY A 420 -7.76 8.74 -9.47
CA GLY A 420 -8.73 7.94 -8.71
C GLY A 420 -8.95 6.54 -9.29
N ILE A 421 -9.06 6.43 -10.62
CA ILE A 421 -9.18 5.13 -11.30
C ILE A 421 -7.92 4.29 -11.08
N VAL A 422 -6.74 4.91 -11.20
CA VAL A 422 -5.45 4.24 -10.95
C VAL A 422 -5.36 3.75 -9.51
N ALA A 423 -5.79 4.56 -8.54
CA ALA A 423 -5.82 4.18 -7.13
C ALA A 423 -6.77 2.99 -6.88
N ALA A 424 -7.99 3.06 -7.40
CA ALA A 424 -8.98 2.00 -7.26
C ALA A 424 -8.51 0.66 -7.85
N GLN A 425 -7.88 0.68 -9.04
CA GLN A 425 -7.33 -0.51 -9.67
C GLN A 425 -6.10 -1.05 -8.92
N SER A 426 -5.21 -0.17 -8.47
CA SER A 426 -4.00 -0.54 -7.73
C SER A 426 -4.32 -1.23 -6.40
N ILE A 427 -5.43 -0.84 -5.75
CA ILE A 427 -5.95 -1.47 -4.53
C ILE A 427 -6.76 -2.73 -4.86
N GLY A 428 -7.59 -2.68 -5.90
CA GLY A 428 -8.54 -3.72 -6.26
C GLY A 428 -7.92 -4.97 -6.89
N GLU A 429 -6.99 -4.83 -7.83
CA GLU A 429 -6.37 -5.94 -8.57
C GLU A 429 -5.69 -6.94 -7.61
N PRO A 430 -4.86 -6.51 -6.63
CA PRO A 430 -4.26 -7.45 -5.70
C PRO A 430 -5.25 -8.04 -4.71
N GLY A 431 -6.47 -7.50 -4.61
CA GLY A 431 -7.57 -8.08 -3.83
C GLY A 431 -7.80 -9.56 -4.14
N THR A 432 -7.64 -9.97 -5.40
CA THR A 432 -7.69 -11.39 -5.80
C THR A 432 -6.61 -12.21 -5.10
N GLN A 433 -5.38 -11.69 -5.01
CA GLN A 433 -4.25 -12.34 -4.34
C GLN A 433 -4.45 -12.40 -2.82
N LEU A 434 -4.96 -11.32 -2.21
CA LEU A 434 -5.26 -11.26 -0.78
C LEU A 434 -6.27 -12.31 -0.34
N THR A 435 -7.25 -12.60 -1.20
CA THR A 435 -8.28 -13.59 -0.92
C THR A 435 -7.79 -15.02 -1.15
N LEU A 436 -6.74 -15.21 -1.95
CA LEU A 436 -6.13 -16.50 -2.27
C LEU A 436 -4.92 -16.87 -1.41
N ARG A 437 -4.26 -15.94 -0.71
CA ARG A 437 -3.08 -16.24 0.13
C ARG A 437 -3.40 -16.52 1.60
N THR A 438 -4.63 -16.19 2.06
CA THR A 438 -5.08 -16.45 3.44
C THR A 438 -5.06 -17.94 3.84
N PHE A 439 -4.88 -18.86 2.88
CA PHE A 439 -4.83 -20.30 3.12
C PHE A 439 -3.58 -20.80 3.83
N HIS A 440 -2.46 -20.10 3.75
CA HIS A 440 -1.18 -20.59 4.28
C HIS A 440 -0.93 -20.21 5.74
N THR A 441 -1.60 -19.18 6.24
CA THR A 441 -1.52 -18.70 7.64
C THR A 441 -2.60 -19.28 8.55
N GLY A 442 -3.57 -20.03 8.01
CA GLY A 442 -4.63 -20.70 8.78
C GLY A 442 -4.15 -21.87 9.67
N GLY A 443 -2.89 -21.86 10.11
CA GLY A 443 -2.22 -22.95 10.82
C GLY A 443 -2.33 -22.92 12.34
N VAL A 444 -2.84 -21.85 12.96
CA VAL A 444 -2.94 -21.79 14.42
C VAL A 444 -4.35 -21.37 14.81
N ALA A 445 -5.11 -22.33 15.35
CA ALA A 445 -6.45 -22.14 15.93
C ALA A 445 -6.47 -21.24 17.20
N GLY A 446 -5.45 -20.39 17.39
CA GLY A 446 -5.25 -19.53 18.55
C GLY A 446 -5.36 -18.02 18.29
N VAL A 447 -5.53 -17.58 17.03
CA VAL A 447 -5.76 -16.16 16.68
C VAL A 447 -7.18 -16.02 16.10
N SER A 448 -8.18 -16.46 16.85
CA SER A 448 -9.56 -16.63 16.37
C SER A 448 -10.38 -15.33 16.26
N ASP A 449 -9.82 -14.13 16.49
CA ASP A 449 -10.62 -12.89 16.55
C ASP A 449 -10.17 -11.73 15.65
N ILE A 450 -9.07 -11.83 14.92
CA ILE A 450 -8.64 -10.75 14.02
C ILE A 450 -9.00 -11.12 12.58
N THR A 451 -9.84 -10.30 11.94
CA THR A 451 -10.13 -10.44 10.51
C THR A 451 -8.84 -10.18 9.71
N HIS A 452 -8.49 -11.07 8.79
CA HIS A 452 -7.30 -10.96 7.95
C HIS A 452 -7.65 -11.01 6.46
N GLY A 453 -6.81 -10.40 5.61
CA GLY A 453 -6.97 -10.40 4.16
C GLY A 453 -8.11 -9.49 3.68
N LEU A 454 -8.79 -9.89 2.60
CA LEU A 454 -9.84 -9.07 1.96
C LEU A 454 -11.00 -8.68 2.91
N PRO A 455 -11.53 -9.54 3.80
CA PRO A 455 -12.59 -9.15 4.73
C PRO A 455 -12.23 -7.97 5.61
N ARG A 456 -10.98 -7.87 6.07
CA ARG A 456 -10.50 -6.74 6.88
C ARG A 456 -10.44 -5.46 6.07
N ILE A 457 -9.96 -5.53 4.82
CA ILE A 457 -9.95 -4.38 3.92
C ILE A 457 -11.36 -3.88 3.62
N GLN A 458 -12.31 -4.79 3.38
CA GLN A 458 -13.72 -4.43 3.21
C GLN A 458 -14.31 -3.80 4.47
N GLU A 459 -13.98 -4.31 5.66
CA GLU A 459 -14.40 -3.74 6.94
C GLU A 459 -13.89 -2.30 7.11
N LEU A 460 -12.60 -2.07 6.84
CA LEU A 460 -11.94 -0.76 6.92
C LEU A 460 -12.53 0.23 5.91
N PHE A 461 -12.62 -0.13 4.62
CA PHE A 461 -13.16 0.78 3.59
C PHE A 461 -14.66 1.01 3.70
N GLU A 462 -15.42 0.11 4.34
CA GLU A 462 -16.84 0.35 4.64
C GLU A 462 -17.04 1.07 5.98
N ALA A 463 -15.96 1.43 6.68
CA ALA A 463 -15.99 2.08 8.00
C ALA A 463 -16.92 1.36 9.00
N ARG A 464 -16.92 0.02 8.95
CA ARG A 464 -17.74 -0.82 9.82
C ARG A 464 -17.09 -0.95 11.19
N ASN A 465 -17.92 -1.16 12.22
CA ASN A 465 -17.41 -1.48 13.53
C ASN A 465 -16.68 -2.84 13.47
N PRO A 466 -15.43 -2.91 13.94
CA PRO A 466 -14.66 -4.14 13.88
C PRO A 466 -15.20 -5.19 14.85
N LYS A 467 -14.95 -6.46 14.55
CA LYS A 467 -15.16 -7.55 15.51
C LYS A 467 -14.05 -7.50 16.57
N GLY A 468 -14.40 -7.67 17.84
CA GLY A 468 -13.45 -7.48 18.95
C GLY A 468 -12.94 -6.03 18.99
N GLU A 469 -13.88 -5.07 19.01
CA GLU A 469 -13.57 -3.64 19.12
C GLU A 469 -12.79 -3.37 20.40
N ALA A 470 -11.62 -2.75 20.25
CA ALA A 470 -10.84 -2.31 21.37
C ALA A 470 -11.36 -0.96 21.89
N ILE A 471 -11.38 -0.83 23.21
CA ILE A 471 -11.75 0.40 23.89
C ILE A 471 -10.53 1.32 23.90
N ILE A 472 -10.75 2.60 23.59
CA ILE A 472 -9.73 3.66 23.69
C ILE A 472 -10.11 4.65 24.78
N SER A 473 -9.11 5.29 25.37
CA SER A 473 -9.34 6.37 26.33
C SER A 473 -9.89 7.62 25.65
N ASP A 474 -10.87 8.28 26.27
CA ASP A 474 -11.35 9.61 25.85
C ASP A 474 -10.65 10.75 26.61
N LEU A 475 -9.94 10.43 27.70
CA LEU A 475 -9.32 11.39 28.60
C LEU A 475 -7.85 11.03 28.88
N ASP A 476 -7.02 12.04 29.13
CA ASP A 476 -5.70 11.84 29.73
C ASP A 476 -5.90 11.61 31.24
N GLY A 477 -5.37 10.54 31.80
CA GLY A 477 -5.66 10.27 33.21
C GLY A 477 -4.95 9.07 33.80
N ARG A 478 -5.28 8.79 35.07
CA ARG A 478 -4.89 7.54 35.74
C ARG A 478 -6.01 6.52 35.66
N VAL A 479 -5.62 5.29 35.39
CA VAL A 479 -6.50 4.14 35.36
C VAL A 479 -6.81 3.68 36.77
N GLU A 480 -8.08 3.49 37.07
CA GLU A 480 -8.59 2.78 38.25
C GLU A 480 -9.41 1.58 37.78
N LEU A 481 -9.03 0.37 38.21
CA LEU A 481 -9.71 -0.85 37.83
C LEU A 481 -10.68 -1.33 38.93
N ILE A 482 -11.97 -1.31 38.62
CA ILE A 482 -13.03 -1.72 39.54
C ILE A 482 -13.59 -3.07 39.08
N ASN A 483 -13.40 -4.11 39.89
CA ASN A 483 -14.01 -5.43 39.66
C ASN A 483 -15.38 -5.47 40.34
N ARG A 484 -16.45 -5.77 39.59
CA ARG A 484 -17.80 -5.91 40.13
C ARG A 484 -18.09 -7.37 40.50
N ASP A 485 -19.00 -7.56 41.46
CA ASP A 485 -19.39 -8.87 41.99
C ASP A 485 -20.07 -9.78 40.94
N ASP A 486 -20.59 -9.21 39.86
CA ASP A 486 -21.19 -9.92 38.73
C ASP A 486 -20.16 -10.48 37.73
N GLY A 487 -18.86 -10.24 37.97
CA GLY A 487 -17.76 -10.67 37.11
C GLY A 487 -17.45 -9.70 35.97
N SER A 488 -18.19 -8.59 35.83
CA SER A 488 -17.84 -7.50 34.91
C SER A 488 -16.68 -6.67 35.47
N ARG A 489 -15.85 -6.15 34.57
CA ARG A 489 -14.74 -5.25 34.93
C ARG A 489 -15.08 -3.86 34.43
N MET A 490 -14.80 -2.86 35.23
CA MET A 490 -14.95 -1.46 34.88
C MET A 490 -13.56 -0.80 34.95
N LEU A 491 -13.15 -0.14 33.88
CA LEU A 491 -12.03 0.80 33.91
C LEU A 491 -12.58 2.19 34.13
N LYS A 492 -12.02 2.92 35.07
CA LYS A 492 -12.31 4.32 35.29
C LYS A 492 -11.04 5.13 35.01
N ILE A 493 -11.14 6.17 34.21
CA ILE A 493 -10.01 7.06 33.89
C ILE A 493 -10.27 8.39 34.57
N ILE A 494 -9.35 8.77 35.46
CA ILE A 494 -9.47 9.97 36.28
C ILE A 494 -8.43 11.00 35.82
N ALA A 495 -8.92 12.11 35.27
CA ALA A 495 -8.14 13.30 34.96
C ALA A 495 -8.30 14.30 36.10
N SER A 496 -7.19 14.72 36.72
CA SER A 496 -7.20 15.76 37.75
C SER A 496 -6.31 16.92 37.32
N GLU A 497 -6.91 18.11 37.21
CA GLU A 497 -6.23 19.36 36.89
C GLU A 497 -6.50 20.41 37.98
N MET A 498 -5.45 21.06 38.48
CA MET A 498 -5.59 22.21 39.37
C MET A 498 -5.84 23.48 38.55
N ARG A 499 -7.09 23.96 38.55
CA ARG A 499 -7.44 25.22 37.91
C ARG A 499 -7.30 26.39 38.88
N ARG A 500 -6.96 27.56 38.31
CA ARG A 500 -6.91 28.81 39.06
C ARG A 500 -7.63 29.92 38.30
N GLU A 501 -8.31 30.77 39.04
CA GLU A 501 -8.96 31.96 38.49
C GLU A 501 -8.55 33.18 39.31
N ASP A 502 -8.08 34.22 38.61
CA ASP A 502 -7.53 35.43 39.21
C ASP A 502 -8.56 36.57 39.12
N TYR A 503 -8.83 37.19 40.25
CA TYR A 503 -9.72 38.34 40.39
C TYR A 503 -8.92 39.54 40.91
N ASP A 504 -8.82 40.59 40.10
CA ASP A 504 -8.23 41.87 40.51
C ASP A 504 -9.30 42.78 41.10
N ILE A 505 -9.19 43.08 42.39
CA ILE A 505 -10.20 43.84 43.13
C ILE A 505 -9.76 45.31 43.25
N PRO A 506 -10.55 46.28 42.77
CA PRO A 506 -10.22 47.70 42.92
C PRO A 506 -10.13 48.13 44.39
N GLU A 507 -9.24 49.07 44.71
CA GLU A 507 -8.95 49.52 46.10
C GLU A 507 -10.18 50.02 46.89
N GLU A 508 -11.25 50.43 46.20
CA GLU A 508 -12.48 50.95 46.82
C GLU A 508 -13.48 49.86 47.24
N TRP A 509 -13.16 48.57 47.04
CA TRP A 509 -14.05 47.45 47.31
C TRP A 509 -13.72 46.74 48.63
N THR A 510 -14.75 46.37 49.40
CA THR A 510 -14.57 45.60 50.64
C THR A 510 -14.42 44.12 50.30
N ILE A 511 -13.25 43.55 50.53
CA ILE A 511 -12.98 42.10 50.37
C ILE A 511 -13.67 41.34 51.51
N LEU A 512 -14.37 40.25 51.17
CA LEU A 512 -15.19 39.44 52.08
C LEU A 512 -14.55 38.09 52.47
N VAL A 513 -13.38 37.78 51.91
CA VAL A 513 -12.68 36.49 52.10
C VAL A 513 -11.23 36.68 52.57
N GLU A 514 -10.76 35.77 53.42
CA GLU A 514 -9.38 35.73 53.93
C GLU A 514 -8.50 34.71 53.17
N ASP A 515 -7.18 34.80 53.33
CA ASP A 515 -6.24 33.85 52.72
C ASP A 515 -6.43 32.46 53.35
N GLY A 516 -6.64 31.43 52.51
CA GLY A 516 -6.92 30.07 52.95
C GLY A 516 -8.41 29.74 53.15
N ASP A 517 -9.33 30.70 52.98
CA ASP A 517 -10.77 30.45 53.03
C ASP A 517 -11.22 29.54 51.87
N GLU A 518 -12.32 28.81 52.09
CA GLU A 518 -12.94 27.95 51.08
C GLU A 518 -14.29 28.56 50.68
N VAL A 519 -14.40 29.00 49.43
CA VAL A 519 -15.62 29.65 48.90
C VAL A 519 -16.39 28.68 48.02
N ALA A 520 -17.72 28.62 48.20
CA ALA A 520 -18.61 27.86 47.34
C ALA A 520 -18.77 28.53 45.96
N ALA A 521 -19.21 27.76 44.95
CA ALA A 521 -19.57 28.31 43.63
C ALA A 521 -20.63 29.42 43.79
N LYS A 522 -20.45 30.55 43.08
CA LYS A 522 -21.22 31.80 43.25
C LYS A 522 -21.07 32.48 44.62
N GLY A 523 -20.04 32.11 45.39
CA GLY A 523 -19.66 32.78 46.63
C GLY A 523 -19.14 34.20 46.36
N LYS A 524 -19.32 35.11 47.32
CA LYS A 524 -18.97 36.53 47.18
C LYS A 524 -17.51 36.76 47.59
N LEU A 525 -16.70 37.34 46.71
CA LEU A 525 -15.30 37.69 46.98
C LEU A 525 -15.15 39.11 47.53
N ALA A 526 -15.87 40.06 46.95
CA ALA A 526 -15.84 41.46 47.36
C ALA A 526 -17.15 42.17 47.04
N LYS A 527 -17.41 43.26 47.76
CA LYS A 527 -18.63 44.05 47.64
C LYS A 527 -18.33 45.56 47.66
N ASN A 528 -19.01 46.30 46.79
CA ASN A 528 -19.05 47.76 46.80
C ASN A 528 -20.49 48.24 46.54
N GLY A 529 -21.15 48.74 47.58
CA GLY A 529 -22.56 49.14 47.51
C GLY A 529 -23.49 47.97 47.16
N ASP A 530 -24.21 48.09 46.05
CA ASP A 530 -25.09 47.03 45.50
C ASP A 530 -24.39 46.10 44.49
N GLN A 531 -23.11 46.34 44.17
CA GLN A 531 -22.34 45.51 43.24
C GLN A 531 -21.47 44.49 44.00
N GLU A 532 -21.43 43.26 43.49
CA GLU A 532 -20.77 42.12 44.12
C GLU A 532 -19.92 41.38 43.07
N ILE A 533 -18.68 41.04 43.42
CA ILE A 533 -17.84 40.12 42.65
C ILE A 533 -18.07 38.73 43.21
N VAL A 534 -18.51 37.80 42.36
CA VAL A 534 -18.79 36.41 42.73
C VAL A 534 -17.84 35.48 41.99
N VAL A 535 -17.51 34.36 42.62
CA VAL A 535 -16.72 33.30 41.99
C VAL A 535 -17.60 32.44 41.11
N GLU A 536 -17.16 32.08 39.91
CA GLU A 536 -17.88 31.08 39.11
C GLU A 536 -17.77 29.67 39.71
N ASN A 537 -16.55 29.25 40.09
CA ASN A 537 -16.26 27.91 40.61
C ASN A 537 -15.71 27.96 42.04
N GLY A 538 -16.25 27.12 42.94
CA GLY A 538 -15.83 27.12 44.34
C GLY A 538 -14.43 26.51 44.52
N GLY A 539 -13.62 27.10 45.40
CA GLY A 539 -12.23 26.68 45.63
C GLY A 539 -11.58 27.38 46.81
N LYS A 540 -10.30 27.09 47.01
CA LYS A 540 -9.47 27.71 48.06
C LYS A 540 -8.97 29.08 47.62
N VAL A 541 -9.14 30.06 48.49
CA VAL A 541 -8.70 31.44 48.30
C VAL A 541 -7.21 31.54 48.58
N GLN A 542 -6.45 32.08 47.63
CA GLN A 542 -5.10 32.57 47.84
C GLN A 542 -5.09 34.07 47.61
N ARG A 543 -4.67 34.86 48.61
CA ARG A 543 -4.73 36.32 48.56
C ARG A 543 -3.33 36.93 48.55
N GLU A 544 -3.06 37.75 47.53
CA GLU A 544 -1.87 38.60 47.45
C GLU A 544 -2.31 40.07 47.30
N GLY A 545 -2.48 40.77 48.42
CA GLY A 545 -2.95 42.15 48.45
C GLY A 545 -4.41 42.31 47.98
N ASN A 546 -4.58 42.92 46.81
CA ASN A 546 -5.87 43.14 46.13
C ASN A 546 -6.15 42.11 45.01
N LYS A 547 -5.24 41.17 44.79
CA LYS A 547 -5.43 40.06 43.85
C LYS A 547 -5.87 38.82 44.61
N ILE A 548 -7.01 38.26 44.23
CA ILE A 548 -7.55 37.01 44.79
C ILE A 548 -7.47 35.93 43.73
N THR A 549 -6.72 34.87 44.01
CA THR A 549 -6.65 33.68 43.17
C THR A 549 -7.45 32.56 43.82
N ILE A 550 -8.49 32.06 43.14
CA ILE A 550 -9.22 30.87 43.59
C ILE A 550 -8.61 29.65 42.93
N ARG A 551 -8.20 28.65 43.72
CA ARG A 551 -7.70 27.36 43.23
C ARG A 551 -8.67 26.24 43.57
N TRP A 552 -9.03 25.43 42.58
CA TRP A 552 -9.83 24.22 42.79
C TRP A 552 -9.29 23.06 41.97
N GLU A 553 -9.55 21.86 42.46
CA GLU A 553 -9.26 20.63 41.71
C GLU A 553 -10.46 20.35 40.80
N PHE A 554 -10.20 20.34 39.49
CA PHE A 554 -11.15 19.88 38.50
C PHE A 554 -10.87 18.41 38.22
N VAL A 555 -11.78 17.55 38.65
CA VAL A 555 -11.71 16.10 38.41
C VAL A 555 -12.74 15.74 37.35
N GLU A 556 -12.27 15.16 36.25
CA GLU A 556 -13.09 14.60 35.19
C GLU A 556 -12.85 13.09 35.15
N GLU A 557 -13.93 12.32 35.05
CA GLU A 557 -13.88 10.87 35.15
C GLU A 557 -14.70 10.26 34.01
N GLU A 558 -14.13 9.27 33.32
CA GLU A 558 -14.84 8.46 32.33
C GLU A 558 -14.77 6.98 32.69
N GLU A 559 -15.91 6.29 32.51
CA GLU A 559 -16.08 4.89 32.90
C GLU A 559 -16.33 3.99 31.69
N TYR A 560 -15.56 2.92 31.58
CA TYR A 560 -15.62 1.93 30.51
C TYR A 560 -15.98 0.56 31.06
N GLU A 561 -17.09 0.00 30.58
CA GLU A 561 -17.46 -1.38 30.88
C GLU A 561 -16.69 -2.35 29.97
N ILE A 562 -16.05 -3.35 30.56
CA ILE A 562 -15.20 -4.31 29.85
C ILE A 562 -15.72 -5.71 30.06
N GLU A 563 -15.91 -6.41 28.95
CA GLU A 563 -16.26 -7.82 28.95
C GLU A 563 -15.22 -8.65 29.71
N SER A 564 -15.66 -9.64 30.49
CA SER A 564 -14.77 -10.47 31.31
C SER A 564 -13.73 -11.24 30.47
N ALA A 565 -14.02 -11.50 29.18
CA ALA A 565 -13.12 -12.19 28.25
C ALA A 565 -12.05 -11.28 27.61
N ALA A 566 -12.24 -9.95 27.60
CA ALA A 566 -11.33 -9.02 26.96
C ALA A 566 -9.97 -8.99 27.68
N ARG A 567 -8.86 -8.91 26.95
CA ARG A 567 -7.54 -8.75 27.57
C ARG A 567 -7.23 -7.27 27.72
N LEU A 568 -6.79 -6.87 28.91
CA LEU A 568 -6.43 -5.49 29.21
C LEU A 568 -4.98 -5.25 28.78
N ARG A 569 -4.70 -4.07 28.20
CA ARG A 569 -3.35 -3.60 27.91
C ARG A 569 -2.79 -2.73 29.03
N VAL A 570 -3.65 -2.22 29.90
CA VAL A 570 -3.34 -1.31 31.00
C VAL A 570 -3.57 -1.98 32.36
N SER A 571 -2.83 -1.53 33.36
CA SER A 571 -2.93 -1.97 34.76
C SER A 571 -3.49 -0.86 35.65
N ASP A 572 -3.95 -1.26 36.84
CA ASP A 572 -4.41 -0.30 37.86
C ASP A 572 -3.30 0.67 38.25
N GLY A 573 -3.59 1.97 38.22
CA GLY A 573 -2.66 3.06 38.49
C GLY A 573 -1.82 3.54 37.29
N ASP A 574 -1.93 2.89 36.12
CA ASP A 574 -1.23 3.33 34.91
C ASP A 574 -1.72 4.71 34.46
N ARG A 575 -0.83 5.49 33.83
CA ARG A 575 -1.18 6.74 33.16
C ARG A 575 -1.43 6.46 31.71
N VAL A 576 -2.58 6.91 31.22
CA VAL A 576 -3.00 6.74 29.84
C VAL A 576 -3.23 8.09 29.18
N VAL A 577 -2.98 8.15 27.88
CA VAL A 577 -3.27 9.34 27.07
C VAL A 577 -4.57 9.18 26.28
N VAL A 578 -5.17 10.29 25.86
CA VAL A 578 -6.33 10.31 24.98
C VAL A 578 -6.03 9.49 23.72
N GLY A 579 -6.98 8.60 23.38
CA GLY A 579 -6.88 7.68 22.25
C GLY A 579 -6.04 6.43 22.51
N GLU A 580 -5.43 6.28 23.68
CA GLU A 580 -4.65 5.08 24.01
C GLU A 580 -5.55 3.85 24.13
N GLN A 581 -5.09 2.73 23.56
CA GLN A 581 -5.83 1.48 23.52
C GLN A 581 -5.79 0.77 24.88
N LEU A 582 -6.95 0.62 25.53
CA LEU A 582 -7.10 0.03 26.87
C LEU A 582 -7.23 -1.50 26.84
N THR A 583 -7.85 -2.05 25.79
CA THR A 583 -8.07 -3.50 25.61
C THR A 583 -7.44 -4.02 24.32
N GLU A 584 -7.04 -5.30 24.29
CA GLU A 584 -6.64 -5.96 23.04
C GLU A 584 -7.83 -6.02 22.07
N GLY A 585 -7.57 -5.79 20.79
CA GLY A 585 -8.60 -5.79 19.75
C GLY A 585 -8.28 -4.82 18.61
N SER A 586 -9.26 -4.66 17.72
CA SER A 586 -9.17 -3.74 16.59
C SER A 586 -9.76 -2.38 16.95
N LEU A 587 -9.08 -1.29 16.62
CA LEU A 587 -9.60 0.05 16.88
C LEU A 587 -10.72 0.41 15.89
N ASN A 588 -11.70 1.17 16.35
CA ASN A 588 -12.80 1.66 15.53
C ASN A 588 -12.47 3.05 14.93
N PRO A 589 -12.38 3.18 13.60
CA PRO A 589 -12.12 4.47 12.95
C PRO A 589 -13.11 5.58 13.34
N ASN A 590 -14.37 5.23 13.61
CA ASN A 590 -15.37 6.22 14.01
C ASN A 590 -15.10 6.78 15.41
N ARG A 591 -14.59 5.94 16.32
CA ARG A 591 -14.22 6.38 17.67
C ARG A 591 -12.95 7.23 17.63
N ILE A 592 -11.95 6.83 16.83
CA ILE A 592 -10.75 7.63 16.59
C ILE A 592 -11.12 9.01 16.04
N LEU A 593 -12.04 9.08 15.06
CA LEU A 593 -12.50 10.36 14.51
C LEU A 593 -13.14 11.27 15.56
N GLN A 594 -13.89 10.70 16.50
CA GLN A 594 -14.57 11.46 17.56
C GLN A 594 -13.60 11.97 18.63
N VAL A 595 -12.58 11.17 18.95
CA VAL A 595 -11.65 11.43 20.07
C VAL A 595 -10.42 12.19 19.62
N LEU A 596 -9.73 11.71 18.58
CA LEU A 596 -8.46 12.25 18.07
C LEU A 596 -8.62 13.15 16.84
N GLY A 597 -9.79 13.13 16.20
CA GLY A 597 -10.09 13.97 15.03
C GLY A 597 -9.78 13.31 13.68
N ARG A 598 -9.94 14.10 12.62
CA ARG A 598 -9.93 13.63 11.23
C ARG A 598 -8.59 13.07 10.79
N GLU A 599 -7.51 13.79 11.06
CA GLU A 599 -6.16 13.41 10.63
C GLU A 599 -5.74 12.06 11.24
N ALA A 600 -5.94 11.88 12.56
CA ALA A 600 -5.67 10.62 13.23
C ALA A 600 -6.48 9.44 12.66
N ALA A 601 -7.77 9.66 12.32
CA ALA A 601 -8.60 8.63 11.71
C ALA A 601 -8.13 8.27 10.28
N GLN A 602 -7.67 9.26 9.50
CA GLN A 602 -7.12 9.03 8.16
C GLN A 602 -5.82 8.24 8.21
N LEU A 603 -4.89 8.62 9.10
CA LEU A 603 -3.63 7.93 9.30
C LEU A 603 -3.85 6.49 9.77
N TYR A 604 -4.75 6.27 10.74
CA TYR A 604 -5.10 4.91 11.19
C TYR A 604 -5.62 4.03 10.04
N LEU A 605 -6.53 4.56 9.21
CA LEU A 605 -7.06 3.82 8.05
C LEU A 605 -5.97 3.51 7.03
N LEU A 606 -5.08 4.46 6.75
CA LEU A 606 -3.94 4.26 5.85
C LEU A 606 -3.04 3.13 6.36
N GLU A 607 -2.62 3.21 7.62
CA GLU A 607 -1.70 2.26 8.24
C GLU A 607 -2.28 0.85 8.32
N GLU A 608 -3.54 0.71 8.75
CA GLU A 608 -4.17 -0.61 8.88
C GLU A 608 -4.44 -1.26 7.52
N VAL A 609 -4.85 -0.50 6.50
CA VAL A 609 -5.00 -1.04 5.14
C VAL A 609 -3.63 -1.49 4.61
N GLN A 610 -2.61 -0.64 4.75
CA GLN A 610 -1.25 -0.93 4.27
C GLN A 610 -0.65 -2.17 4.94
N LYS A 611 -0.85 -2.31 6.26
CA LYS A 611 -0.46 -3.50 7.03
C LYS A 611 -1.10 -4.79 6.50
N VAL A 612 -2.38 -4.75 6.09
CA VAL A 612 -3.03 -5.93 5.49
C VAL A 612 -2.38 -6.29 4.15
N TYR A 613 -2.16 -5.33 3.25
CA TYR A 613 -1.52 -5.60 1.96
C TYR A 613 -0.08 -6.12 2.11
N ARG A 614 0.70 -5.52 3.02
CA ARG A 614 2.08 -5.94 3.32
C ARG A 614 2.18 -7.31 3.97
N SER A 615 1.26 -7.65 4.88
CA SER A 615 1.21 -9.00 5.48
C SER A 615 1.06 -10.10 4.43
N GLN A 616 0.54 -9.76 3.24
CA GLN A 616 0.38 -10.66 2.11
C GLN A 616 1.47 -10.49 1.03
N GLY A 617 2.45 -9.62 1.26
CA GLY A 617 3.56 -9.34 0.35
C GLY A 617 3.14 -8.62 -0.94
N VAL A 618 2.12 -7.76 -0.87
CA VAL A 618 1.69 -6.91 -1.97
C VAL A 618 2.12 -5.46 -1.67
N PRO A 619 3.15 -4.93 -2.33
CA PRO A 619 3.53 -3.52 -2.20
C PRO A 619 2.54 -2.61 -2.95
N ILE A 620 2.01 -1.60 -2.26
CA ILE A 620 1.17 -0.54 -2.81
C ILE A 620 1.67 0.79 -2.24
N HIS A 621 1.73 1.82 -3.07
CA HIS A 621 2.10 3.15 -2.61
C HIS A 621 0.94 3.83 -1.86
N ASP A 622 1.24 4.45 -0.71
CA ASP A 622 0.29 5.09 0.20
C ASP A 622 -0.71 6.03 -0.49
N LYS A 623 -0.23 6.88 -1.42
CA LYS A 623 -1.06 7.82 -2.22
C LYS A 623 -2.35 7.24 -2.77
N HIS A 624 -2.35 5.96 -3.16
CA HIS A 624 -3.56 5.30 -3.68
C HIS A 624 -4.60 5.10 -2.57
N ILE A 625 -4.16 4.68 -1.38
CA ILE A 625 -5.03 4.51 -0.20
C ILE A 625 -5.48 5.88 0.30
N GLU A 626 -4.57 6.86 0.32
CA GLU A 626 -4.85 8.26 0.70
C GLU A 626 -5.99 8.85 -0.14
N ILE A 627 -6.03 8.61 -1.46
CA ILE A 627 -7.13 9.07 -2.32
C ILE A 627 -8.47 8.50 -1.86
N ILE A 628 -8.53 7.19 -1.55
CA ILE A 628 -9.78 6.55 -1.11
C ILE A 628 -10.19 7.05 0.28
N VAL A 629 -9.24 7.15 1.21
CA VAL A 629 -9.47 7.63 2.57
C VAL A 629 -9.90 9.11 2.57
N ARG A 630 -9.37 9.94 1.66
CA ARG A 630 -9.82 11.31 1.44
C ARG A 630 -11.31 11.32 1.09
N GLN A 631 -11.75 10.47 0.16
CA GLN A 631 -13.17 10.38 -0.22
C GLN A 631 -14.07 9.89 0.93
N MET A 632 -13.59 8.96 1.74
CA MET A 632 -14.32 8.48 2.93
C MET A 632 -14.50 9.56 4.00
N THR A 633 -13.61 10.54 4.06
CA THR A 633 -13.56 11.61 5.07
C THR A 633 -13.88 12.99 4.49
N ASN A 634 -14.45 13.06 3.28
CA ASN A 634 -14.70 14.31 2.58
C ASN A 634 -15.99 15.03 3.02
N LYS A 635 -16.77 14.48 3.96
CA LYS A 635 -18.07 15.05 4.33
C LYS A 635 -18.08 15.60 5.76
N VAL A 636 -18.79 16.72 5.93
CA VAL A 636 -19.04 17.38 7.22
C VAL A 636 -20.54 17.47 7.42
N ARG A 637 -21.02 17.10 8.61
CA ARG A 637 -22.40 17.32 9.02
C ARG A 637 -22.51 18.63 9.78
N LEU A 638 -23.34 19.55 9.29
CA LEU A 638 -23.58 20.81 9.98
C LEU A 638 -24.27 20.58 11.33
N VAL A 639 -23.77 21.23 12.38
CA VAL A 639 -24.36 21.29 13.71
C VAL A 639 -25.09 22.61 13.90
N THR A 640 -24.42 23.72 13.56
CA THR A 640 -25.02 25.06 13.55
C THR A 640 -24.77 25.69 12.19
N ASN A 641 -25.80 26.32 11.64
CA ASN A 641 -25.74 26.94 10.33
C ASN A 641 -25.07 28.32 10.34
N GLY A 642 -24.91 28.96 11.50
CA GLY A 642 -24.40 30.34 11.57
C GLY A 642 -25.24 31.26 10.68
N ASP A 643 -24.56 32.06 9.85
CA ASP A 643 -25.19 32.90 8.82
C ASP A 643 -25.07 32.29 7.40
N SER A 644 -24.85 30.96 7.30
CA SER A 644 -24.84 30.24 6.01
C SER A 644 -26.25 29.90 5.53
N ASP A 645 -26.39 29.64 4.24
CA ASP A 645 -27.66 29.27 3.60
C ASP A 645 -28.06 27.80 3.83
N TYR A 646 -27.22 27.02 4.50
CA TYR A 646 -27.42 25.59 4.72
C TYR A 646 -28.19 25.28 5.99
N LEU A 647 -28.81 24.10 6.03
CA LEU A 647 -29.60 23.67 7.17
C LEU A 647 -28.77 22.83 8.17
N PRO A 648 -29.03 22.95 9.49
CA PRO A 648 -28.45 22.04 10.47
C PRO A 648 -28.78 20.58 10.12
N GLY A 649 -27.77 19.71 10.18
CA GLY A 649 -27.87 18.28 9.83
C GLY A 649 -27.55 17.95 8.38
N GLU A 650 -27.46 18.95 7.50
CA GLU A 650 -27.07 18.76 6.10
C GLU A 650 -25.61 18.30 5.96
N LEU A 651 -25.33 17.50 4.93
CA LEU A 651 -24.00 17.00 4.62
C LEU A 651 -23.37 17.83 3.51
N LEU A 652 -22.22 18.43 3.79
CA LEU A 652 -21.45 19.22 2.84
C LEU A 652 -20.07 18.60 2.61
N ASP A 653 -19.49 18.86 1.45
CA ASP A 653 -18.08 18.57 1.22
C ASP A 653 -17.20 19.42 2.13
N TYR A 654 -16.14 18.81 2.66
CA TYR A 654 -15.28 19.40 3.66
C TYR A 654 -14.62 20.68 3.15
N GLN A 655 -14.07 20.65 1.93
CA GLN A 655 -13.42 21.82 1.35
C GLN A 655 -14.41 22.95 1.05
N LYS A 656 -15.59 22.61 0.54
CA LYS A 656 -16.68 23.57 0.33
C LYS A 656 -17.12 24.25 1.64
N PHE A 657 -17.18 23.47 2.73
CA PHE A 657 -17.47 23.98 4.07
C PHE A 657 -16.38 24.94 4.58
N GLN A 658 -15.10 24.62 4.37
CA GLN A 658 -13.97 25.49 4.75
C GLN A 658 -14.00 26.82 3.99
N VAL A 659 -14.10 26.77 2.65
CA VAL A 659 -14.15 27.97 1.79
C VAL A 659 -15.36 28.84 2.13
N MET A 660 -16.52 28.23 2.38
CA MET A 660 -17.72 28.95 2.81
C MET A 660 -17.49 29.68 4.14
N ASN A 661 -16.93 29.00 5.14
CA ASN A 661 -16.68 29.60 6.45
C ASN A 661 -15.63 30.72 6.37
N GLN A 662 -14.59 30.54 5.55
CA GLN A 662 -13.60 31.58 5.30
C GLN A 662 -14.26 32.84 4.72
N LYS A 663 -15.10 32.69 3.69
CA LYS A 663 -15.88 33.80 3.10
C LYS A 663 -16.82 34.47 4.12
N LEU A 664 -17.48 33.69 4.97
CA LEU A 664 -18.34 34.25 6.02
C LEU A 664 -17.54 35.05 7.05
N MET A 665 -16.37 34.56 7.45
CA MET A 665 -15.47 35.26 8.37
C MET A 665 -14.92 36.55 7.76
N GLU A 666 -14.54 36.55 6.48
CA GLU A 666 -14.10 37.76 5.75
C GLU A 666 -15.20 38.83 5.68
N LEU A 667 -16.46 38.41 5.59
CA LEU A 667 -17.63 39.30 5.64
C LEU A 667 -18.05 39.70 7.06
N GLY A 668 -17.33 39.26 8.10
CA GLY A 668 -17.65 39.52 9.51
C GLY A 668 -18.92 38.83 10.00
N LYS A 669 -19.40 37.81 9.28
CA LYS A 669 -20.59 37.02 9.64
C LYS A 669 -20.22 35.84 10.55
N ARG A 670 -21.22 35.22 11.17
CA ARG A 670 -21.03 34.05 12.03
C ARG A 670 -20.76 32.80 11.18
N PRO A 671 -19.59 32.14 11.33
CA PRO A 671 -19.31 30.90 10.61
C PRO A 671 -20.22 29.77 11.07
N ALA A 672 -20.44 28.80 10.19
CA ALA A 672 -21.16 27.57 10.50
C ALA A 672 -20.26 26.60 11.28
N ALA A 673 -20.81 25.83 12.21
CA ALA A 673 -20.08 24.75 12.89
C ALA A 673 -20.53 23.39 12.34
N GLY A 674 -19.56 22.53 12.03
CA GLY A 674 -19.82 21.20 11.49
C GLY A 674 -18.92 20.15 12.15
N ARG A 675 -19.41 18.91 12.20
CA ARG A 675 -18.64 17.75 12.66
C ARG A 675 -18.25 16.90 11.45
N PRO A 676 -16.96 16.57 11.28
CA PRO A 676 -16.53 15.62 10.27
C PRO A 676 -17.24 14.27 10.44
N ILE A 677 -17.57 13.62 9.33
CA ILE A 677 -18.15 12.29 9.34
C ILE A 677 -17.29 11.33 8.51
N LEU A 678 -17.14 10.11 9.00
CA LEU A 678 -16.54 9.02 8.24
C LEU A 678 -17.65 8.24 7.55
N LEU A 679 -17.54 8.09 6.23
CA LEU A 679 -18.45 7.28 5.43
C LEU A 679 -17.68 6.11 4.82
N GLY A 680 -18.27 4.91 4.86
CA GLY A 680 -17.78 3.80 4.05
C GLY A 680 -17.89 4.12 2.55
N ILE A 681 -17.04 3.52 1.73
CA ILE A 681 -16.97 3.78 0.28
C ILE A 681 -18.32 3.65 -0.43
N THR A 682 -19.16 2.70 -0.02
CA THR A 682 -20.52 2.55 -0.58
C THR A 682 -21.38 3.77 -0.26
N LYS A 683 -21.36 4.26 0.98
CA LYS A 683 -22.12 5.46 1.37
C LYS A 683 -21.53 6.74 0.78
N ALA A 684 -20.20 6.82 0.66
CA ALA A 684 -19.52 7.96 0.05
C ALA A 684 -19.92 8.09 -1.43
N ALA A 685 -19.88 6.99 -2.20
CA ALA A 685 -20.33 6.97 -3.60
C ALA A 685 -21.81 7.36 -3.75
N LEU A 686 -22.66 7.04 -2.76
CA LEU A 686 -24.07 7.45 -2.75
C LEU A 686 -24.29 8.96 -2.61
N ASN A 687 -23.33 9.70 -2.06
CA ASN A 687 -23.44 11.14 -1.80
C ASN A 687 -22.68 11.98 -2.85
N THR A 688 -22.78 11.58 -4.12
CA THR A 688 -22.30 12.38 -5.26
C THR A 688 -23.24 13.55 -5.56
N GLU A 689 -22.71 14.66 -6.07
CA GLU A 689 -23.50 15.82 -6.48
C GLU A 689 -24.26 15.58 -7.79
N SER A 690 -23.73 14.73 -8.69
CA SER A 690 -24.38 14.40 -9.97
C SER A 690 -25.56 13.45 -9.79
N PHE A 691 -26.75 13.89 -10.19
CA PHE A 691 -27.93 13.02 -10.21
C PHE A 691 -27.86 11.98 -11.35
N LEU A 692 -27.15 12.27 -12.45
CA LEU A 692 -26.97 11.32 -13.55
C LEU A 692 -26.11 10.13 -13.11
N SER A 693 -24.97 10.40 -12.47
CA SER A 693 -24.14 9.35 -11.89
C SER A 693 -24.88 8.61 -10.78
N ALA A 694 -25.53 9.32 -9.85
CA ALA A 694 -26.35 8.71 -8.80
C ALA A 694 -27.43 7.76 -9.35
N SER A 695 -28.09 8.12 -10.45
CA SER A 695 -29.16 7.32 -11.04
C SER A 695 -28.70 5.96 -11.57
N SER A 696 -27.40 5.80 -11.87
CA SER A 696 -26.81 4.57 -12.40
C SER A 696 -26.59 3.47 -11.35
N PHE A 697 -26.48 3.84 -10.07
CA PHE A 697 -26.20 2.91 -8.97
C PHE A 697 -27.23 2.96 -7.84
N GLN A 698 -28.09 3.98 -7.79
CA GLN A 698 -29.20 4.09 -6.85
C GLN A 698 -30.54 3.68 -7.47
N HIS A 699 -31.60 3.76 -6.68
CA HIS A 699 -32.97 3.69 -7.17
C HIS A 699 -33.26 4.90 -8.07
N THR A 700 -33.13 4.70 -9.37
CA THR A 700 -33.24 5.71 -10.44
C THR A 700 -34.47 6.61 -10.29
N ILE A 701 -35.63 6.03 -9.94
CA ILE A 701 -36.89 6.78 -9.77
C ILE A 701 -36.77 7.85 -8.68
N ASN A 702 -36.21 7.49 -7.52
CA ASN A 702 -36.12 8.40 -6.38
C ASN A 702 -35.14 9.55 -6.67
N VAL A 703 -33.99 9.23 -7.28
CA VAL A 703 -32.97 10.22 -7.63
C VAL A 703 -33.50 11.23 -8.63
N LEU A 704 -34.13 10.76 -9.71
CA LEU A 704 -34.67 11.64 -10.75
C LEU A 704 -35.85 12.48 -10.26
N ALA A 705 -36.74 11.90 -9.43
CA ALA A 705 -37.84 12.65 -8.84
C ALA A 705 -37.34 13.78 -7.93
N GLN A 706 -36.36 13.49 -7.07
CA GLN A 706 -35.77 14.51 -6.19
C GLN A 706 -35.07 15.62 -6.99
N ALA A 707 -34.26 15.25 -7.98
CA ALA A 707 -33.57 16.20 -8.85
C ALA A 707 -34.55 17.10 -9.62
N ALA A 708 -35.68 16.54 -10.08
CA ALA A 708 -36.72 17.29 -10.76
C ALA A 708 -37.46 18.27 -9.83
N ILE A 709 -37.70 17.89 -8.57
CA ILE A 709 -38.33 18.76 -7.55
C ILE A 709 -37.38 19.92 -7.19
N GLU A 710 -36.09 19.63 -7.03
CA GLU A 710 -35.07 20.63 -6.68
C GLU A 710 -34.66 21.51 -7.86
N GLY A 711 -35.01 21.12 -9.10
CA GLY A 711 -34.55 21.81 -10.31
C GLY A 711 -33.03 21.72 -10.48
N LYS A 712 -32.42 20.61 -10.06
CA LYS A 712 -30.97 20.40 -10.10
C LYS A 712 -30.44 20.43 -11.54
N ARG A 713 -29.27 21.06 -11.70
CA ARG A 713 -28.47 21.03 -12.93
C ARG A 713 -27.26 20.13 -12.71
N ASP A 714 -26.89 19.38 -13.73
CA ASP A 714 -25.69 18.55 -13.73
C ASP A 714 -24.62 19.22 -14.60
N ASP A 715 -23.46 19.48 -14.01
CA ASP A 715 -22.36 20.19 -14.66
C ASP A 715 -21.36 19.22 -15.35
N LEU A 716 -21.58 17.90 -15.25
CA LEU A 716 -20.83 16.88 -16.00
C LEU A 716 -19.31 16.86 -15.69
N PHE A 717 -18.91 17.15 -14.46
CA PHE A 717 -17.51 17.10 -14.05
C PHE A 717 -16.94 15.66 -13.96
N GLY A 718 -17.81 14.67 -13.73
CA GLY A 718 -17.40 13.29 -13.56
C GLY A 718 -17.19 12.53 -14.88
N LEU A 719 -16.57 11.36 -14.78
CA LEU A 719 -16.32 10.50 -15.94
C LEU A 719 -17.61 9.80 -16.40
N LYS A 720 -18.47 9.41 -15.46
CA LYS A 720 -19.58 8.48 -15.70
C LYS A 720 -20.74 9.15 -16.44
N GLU A 721 -21.06 10.39 -16.08
CA GLU A 721 -22.09 11.21 -16.70
C GLU A 721 -21.77 11.45 -18.18
N ASN A 722 -20.51 11.77 -18.48
CA ASN A 722 -20.05 11.97 -19.85
C ASN A 722 -20.14 10.68 -20.68
N VAL A 723 -19.76 9.53 -20.11
CA VAL A 723 -19.91 8.23 -20.78
C VAL A 723 -21.38 7.90 -21.04
N ILE A 724 -22.28 8.14 -20.08
CA ILE A 724 -23.73 7.92 -20.24
C ILE A 724 -24.29 8.77 -21.39
N LEU A 725 -23.84 10.01 -21.52
CA LEU A 725 -24.28 10.94 -22.56
C LEU A 725 -23.57 10.75 -23.90
N GLY A 726 -22.53 9.91 -23.98
CA GLY A 726 -21.71 9.72 -25.18
C GLY A 726 -20.77 10.89 -25.49
N LYS A 727 -20.38 11.68 -24.48
CA LYS A 727 -19.39 12.75 -24.57
C LYS A 727 -17.98 12.24 -24.24
N LEU A 728 -16.97 13.06 -24.57
CA LEU A 728 -15.59 12.80 -24.12
C LEU A 728 -15.52 12.92 -22.59
N ILE A 729 -14.73 12.07 -21.95
CA ILE A 729 -14.50 12.15 -20.51
C ILE A 729 -13.62 13.37 -20.18
N PRO A 730 -13.83 14.07 -19.05
CA PRO A 730 -13.02 15.21 -18.61
C PRO A 730 -11.69 14.74 -17.98
N ALA A 731 -10.99 13.80 -18.62
CA ALA A 731 -9.70 13.28 -18.19
C ALA A 731 -8.82 12.94 -19.40
N GLY A 732 -7.50 12.90 -19.19
CA GLY A 732 -6.50 12.66 -20.21
C GLY A 732 -6.63 13.64 -21.38
N THR A 733 -6.71 13.11 -22.60
CA THR A 733 -6.86 13.93 -23.81
C THR A 733 -8.19 14.69 -23.88
N GLY A 734 -9.23 14.20 -23.20
CA GLY A 734 -10.52 14.89 -23.12
C GLY A 734 -10.51 16.10 -22.19
N TYR A 735 -9.64 16.11 -21.17
CA TYR A 735 -9.48 17.26 -20.26
C TYR A 735 -9.07 18.53 -21.01
N HIS A 736 -8.04 18.42 -21.85
CA HIS A 736 -7.57 19.54 -22.67
C HIS A 736 -8.63 20.04 -23.63
N HIS A 737 -9.48 19.16 -24.16
CA HIS A 737 -10.53 19.56 -25.09
C HIS A 737 -11.57 20.49 -24.43
N TYR A 738 -11.93 20.24 -23.17
CA TYR A 738 -12.88 21.09 -22.45
C TYR A 738 -12.26 22.44 -22.07
N HIS A 739 -11.00 22.45 -21.60
CA HIS A 739 -10.30 23.71 -21.28
C HIS A 739 -10.09 24.59 -22.51
N THR A 740 -9.69 24.04 -23.66
CA THR A 740 -9.55 24.84 -24.89
C THR A 740 -10.87 25.50 -25.31
N ILE A 741 -12.00 24.81 -25.12
CA ILE A 741 -13.32 25.39 -25.42
C ILE A 741 -13.69 26.47 -24.40
N GLU A 742 -13.41 26.26 -23.11
CA GLU A 742 -13.65 27.26 -22.07
C GLU A 742 -12.80 28.52 -22.29
N ASP A 743 -11.52 28.37 -22.66
CA ASP A 743 -10.64 29.48 -23.01
C ASP A 743 -11.14 30.22 -24.27
N GLU A 744 -11.52 29.50 -25.32
CA GLU A 744 -12.08 30.08 -26.55
C GLU A 744 -13.43 30.80 -26.31
N THR A 745 -14.21 30.38 -25.32
CA THR A 745 -15.50 30.99 -24.97
C THR A 745 -15.37 32.13 -23.95
N ASN A 746 -14.34 32.14 -23.10
CA ASN A 746 -14.13 33.14 -22.05
C ASN A 746 -13.17 34.29 -22.42
N GLY A 747 -12.37 34.19 -23.49
CA GLY A 747 -11.50 35.30 -23.87
C GLY A 747 -10.80 35.17 -25.23
N SER A 748 -11.18 36.04 -26.17
CA SER A 748 -10.22 36.63 -27.11
C SER A 748 -9.26 37.55 -26.35
N GLN A 749 -7.97 37.52 -26.71
CA GLN A 749 -6.82 38.30 -26.22
C GLN A 749 -5.99 37.62 -25.15
N ASP A 750 -5.09 36.74 -25.58
CA ASP A 750 -3.65 36.74 -25.22
C ASP A 750 -2.92 35.83 -26.23
N GLU A 751 -2.77 36.35 -27.45
CA GLU A 751 -1.86 35.78 -28.46
C GLU A 751 -0.45 36.24 -28.13
N ASP A 752 0.27 35.59 -27.21
CA ASP A 752 1.73 35.72 -27.10
C ASP A 752 2.37 34.65 -26.19
N GLU A 753 2.03 33.37 -26.36
CA GLU A 753 2.91 32.28 -25.84
C GLU A 753 2.85 30.94 -26.60
N PHE A 754 2.11 30.86 -27.73
CA PHE A 754 1.89 29.60 -28.46
C PHE A 754 2.56 29.47 -29.83
N ALA A 755 3.51 30.36 -30.16
CA ALA A 755 4.18 30.36 -31.47
C ALA A 755 5.34 29.34 -31.62
N ILE A 756 5.70 28.57 -30.58
CA ILE A 756 6.87 27.66 -30.64
C ILE A 756 6.52 26.20 -30.97
N LEU A 757 5.24 25.80 -30.91
CA LEU A 757 4.83 24.40 -31.16
C LEU A 757 4.01 24.19 -32.45
N THR A 758 3.68 25.26 -33.18
CA THR A 758 2.85 25.19 -34.39
C THR A 758 3.62 25.35 -35.70
N THR A 759 4.91 25.68 -35.68
CA THR A 759 5.70 25.90 -36.91
C THR A 759 6.48 24.67 -37.42
N GLU A 760 6.46 23.53 -36.74
CA GLU A 760 7.13 22.29 -37.22
C GLU A 760 6.17 21.26 -37.84
N LEU A 761 4.90 21.60 -38.07
CA LEU A 761 3.89 20.65 -38.55
C LEU A 761 3.57 20.70 -40.05
N ASP A 762 4.13 21.63 -40.81
CA ASP A 762 3.96 21.69 -42.27
C ASP A 762 5.32 21.84 -42.95
N GLU A 763 6.03 20.72 -43.13
CA GLU A 763 6.90 20.40 -44.27
C GLU A 763 7.71 19.12 -43.97
N VAL A 764 7.11 17.95 -44.25
CA VAL A 764 7.89 16.77 -44.60
C VAL A 764 7.42 16.32 -45.97
N GLU A 765 8.12 16.77 -46.99
CA GLU A 765 8.06 16.23 -48.35
C GLU A 765 8.34 14.72 -48.28
N ILE A 766 7.34 13.93 -48.69
CA ILE A 766 7.53 12.50 -48.95
C ILE A 766 8.19 12.39 -50.32
N ASP A 767 9.52 12.34 -50.32
CA ASP A 767 10.29 12.05 -51.53
C ASP A 767 11.11 10.76 -51.35
N GLY A 768 10.91 9.83 -52.30
CA GLY A 768 11.95 8.85 -52.66
C GLY A 768 11.89 7.45 -52.04
N LEU A 769 10.87 6.65 -52.36
CA LEU A 769 11.01 5.18 -52.45
C LEU A 769 10.29 4.64 -53.69
N THR A 770 10.82 5.01 -54.86
CA THR A 770 10.63 4.23 -56.09
C THR A 770 11.68 3.12 -56.11
N GLY A 771 11.23 1.86 -55.96
CA GLY A 771 12.09 0.68 -56.02
C GLY A 771 11.30 -0.58 -56.33
N GLU A 772 11.01 -0.76 -57.62
CA GLU A 772 10.82 -2.01 -58.37
C GLU A 772 9.83 -3.07 -57.85
N ASN A 773 8.65 -3.07 -58.47
CA ASN A 773 7.72 -4.20 -58.54
C ASN A 773 8.30 -5.34 -59.40
N GLY A 774 8.49 -6.51 -58.78
CA GLY A 774 8.55 -7.81 -59.46
C GLY A 774 7.18 -8.49 -59.39
N ALA A 775 6.66 -8.88 -60.56
CA ALA A 775 5.33 -9.41 -60.80
C ALA A 775 4.98 -10.73 -60.10
N GLY A 776 3.67 -10.96 -59.88
CA GLY A 776 3.12 -12.28 -59.56
C GLY A 776 1.63 -12.25 -59.22
N GLU A 777 0.80 -12.50 -60.22
CA GLU A 777 -0.67 -12.62 -60.19
C GLU A 777 -1.18 -13.67 -59.18
N ASN A 778 -2.35 -13.42 -58.56
CA ASN A 778 -3.59 -14.20 -58.72
C ASN A 778 -4.58 -14.01 -57.55
N GLY A 779 -5.87 -13.89 -57.90
CA GLY A 779 -6.96 -14.49 -57.13
C GLY A 779 -7.86 -13.54 -56.33
N ALA A 780 -8.91 -13.05 -56.97
CA ALA A 780 -10.10 -12.52 -56.31
C ALA A 780 -10.87 -13.65 -55.57
N GLY A 781 -11.48 -13.32 -54.42
CA GLY A 781 -12.38 -14.23 -53.70
C GLY A 781 -12.93 -13.66 -52.40
N GLU A 782 -14.08 -13.00 -52.50
CA GLU A 782 -15.19 -12.84 -51.52
C GLU A 782 -14.91 -12.94 -50.00
N VAL A 783 -15.18 -11.83 -49.30
CA VAL A 783 -15.40 -11.81 -47.84
C VAL A 783 -16.90 -11.90 -47.59
N THR A 784 -17.38 -13.06 -47.12
CA THR A 784 -18.73 -13.24 -46.60
C THR A 784 -18.74 -13.03 -45.09
N ASN A 785 -19.66 -12.17 -44.64
CA ASN A 785 -20.01 -11.95 -43.24
C ASN A 785 -20.52 -13.24 -42.58
N ILE A 786 -19.99 -13.57 -41.40
CA ILE A 786 -20.56 -14.59 -40.50
C ILE A 786 -20.85 -13.94 -39.15
N THR A 787 -22.10 -14.06 -38.73
CA THR A 787 -22.70 -13.58 -37.48
C THR A 787 -22.28 -14.43 -36.27
N PRO A 788 -22.32 -13.88 -35.03
CA PRO A 788 -21.91 -14.58 -33.83
C PRO A 788 -23.09 -15.34 -33.21
N ASP A 789 -23.03 -16.68 -33.27
CA ASP A 789 -23.74 -17.56 -32.34
C ASP A 789 -22.90 -18.82 -32.16
N GLU A 790 -22.98 -19.39 -30.95
CA GLU A 790 -22.38 -20.66 -30.49
C GLU A 790 -20.91 -20.64 -30.06
N PHE A 791 -20.67 -20.40 -28.76
CA PHE A 791 -19.64 -21.15 -28.02
C PHE A 791 -20.10 -21.44 -26.59
N THR A 792 -20.79 -22.57 -26.44
CA THR A 792 -20.89 -23.36 -25.21
C THR A 792 -19.94 -24.56 -25.30
N SER A 793 -19.34 -24.93 -24.16
CA SER A 793 -18.51 -26.11 -23.86
C SER A 793 -17.11 -26.15 -24.51
N VAL A 794 -16.05 -26.04 -23.70
CA VAL A 794 -15.38 -27.10 -22.91
C VAL A 794 -14.69 -26.47 -21.71
#